data_AF-A0AA35S0R8-F1
#
_entry.id   AF-A0AA35S0R8-F1
#
_cell.length_a   1.000
_cell.length_b   1.000
_cell.length_c   1.000
_cell.angle_alpha   90.00
_cell.angle_beta   90.00
_cell.angle_gamma   90.00
#
_symmetry.space_group_name_H-M   'P 1'
#
loop_
_entity.id
_entity.type
_entity.pdbx_description
1 polymer ?
#
loop_
_entity_poly.entity_id
_entity_poly.type
_entity_poly.pdbx_seq_one_letter_code
_entity_poly.pdbx_strand_id
1 'polypeptide(L)'
;MQNKFFTQVSLLIVLILPLATLSPAYADSHQQRGGTLIFGRGGDSVGLDPALEEDGESFKVCDNIYDTLVEYKDGSTELEPGLATSWESSEDGLTWTFYLREGVTFHDGTPFNAEAAVFSLNRQHDETHPFHNVGGIYIYWIATGLAEIVDTITAVDEFTVQIRLKTAYAPFIYTIAITPFSIVSPTAVKKSGDAFFNNPVGTGPFKFVRWDRQDKIVLEANDNYWGGRPMLDRVIFRSIPDNSVRLIELQQGSLHAMEFPNPDDLQQIRDDATLELLSQPGMSIGYLAMNMEKPPFDNLKVRLAINHAINKSVIIEHLYQGLGIPAKNPIPPTLWSYDDTIEDYAYDPELAKQLLTEAGYPDGFETTLWALPVPRPYIPDGRALAEVLQSEFRNIGVETKIVTYDWGTYLEKTKNGEHDMAMLGWSADLGDPDNFLYFLLSSTAQDTKVLGDANGDGVVNILDLVLVASHLGESIDSTQVPNPDVNGDGTVNILDLVLVASVIGGSEPETTSTGGTLIFGRGGDSLTLDPTQVVDGESAKVCEMIYDTLVQYRENTTDLEPALAERWERTADGLTWTFHLRQGVQFHDGTPFNADAVVFSLTRPFALFRNFHEQFIKQITALDPFTVQIQLKTPYAPFISTMAGTSFSIVSPAAVQSFGEDFGNNPVGTGPFKFVQWDRNDKIALAANNQHWAGRPTLDRLIFRSIPDNAMRLIELEKGNLHVMEFPNPNEVPLIQGNPQLELLMQPSLNIGYLAMNMEKPPFDNLKVRLAINHAINKTEIVEQLYQGLGIPAKNPIPPSLWSYDNSIEDYEYNPELAKQLLAEAGYPDGFETTLWALPVPRPYIPDGMALAVAIQSELRNIGINAKIVTYDWATLSCENRSR
;
A
#
# COMPACT_ATOMS: atom_id res chain seq x y z
N MET A 1 -8.72 11.92 75.11
CA MET A 1 -8.08 11.04 76.12
C MET A 1 -6.61 10.95 75.73
N GLN A 2 -5.65 11.18 76.64
CA GLN A 2 -4.89 10.14 77.37
C GLN A 2 -4.38 8.98 76.47
N ASN A 3 -3.11 8.57 76.50
CA ASN A 3 -1.91 9.16 77.14
C ASN A 3 -0.62 8.46 76.60
N LYS A 4 0.52 9.17 76.67
CA LYS A 4 1.86 8.79 77.24
C LYS A 4 2.20 7.28 77.38
N PHE A 5 3.43 6.78 77.18
CA PHE A 5 4.81 7.33 77.14
C PHE A 5 5.73 6.24 76.47
N PHE A 6 7.08 6.27 76.34
CA PHE A 6 8.17 6.57 77.32
C PHE A 6 9.59 6.61 76.64
N THR A 7 10.53 7.42 77.16
CA THR A 7 12.04 7.35 77.03
C THR A 7 12.69 7.32 75.61
N GLN A 8 13.54 8.29 75.20
CA GLN A 8 14.98 8.50 75.51
C GLN A 8 15.91 7.35 75.00
N VAL A 9 17.13 7.53 74.45
CA VAL A 9 18.22 8.52 74.71
C VAL A 9 19.10 8.75 73.43
N SER A 10 19.49 10.01 73.11
CA SER A 10 20.63 10.44 72.23
C SER A 10 20.64 10.01 70.73
N LEU A 11 21.38 10.64 69.79
CA LEU A 11 22.33 11.78 69.81
C LEU A 11 22.27 12.59 68.46
N LEU A 12 22.68 13.88 68.49
CA LEU A 12 23.20 14.76 67.41
C LEU A 12 23.22 14.26 65.94
N ILE A 13 22.58 14.96 64.98
CA ILE A 13 23.12 16.04 64.08
C ILE A 13 21.96 16.45 63.12
N VAL A 14 21.73 17.69 62.64
CA VAL A 14 22.23 19.07 62.91
C VAL A 14 21.07 20.06 62.65
N LEU A 15 21.19 21.32 63.09
CA LEU A 15 20.15 22.35 62.97
C LEU A 15 19.73 22.69 61.52
N ILE A 16 18.42 22.75 61.31
CA ILE A 16 17.79 23.68 60.36
C ILE A 16 17.71 25.05 61.04
N LEU A 17 18.07 26.12 60.32
CA LEU A 17 17.61 27.49 60.60
C LEU A 17 17.25 28.17 59.26
N PRO A 18 16.17 28.96 59.21
CA PRO A 18 15.62 29.42 57.94
C PRO A 18 16.37 30.63 57.38
N LEU A 19 16.52 30.68 56.05
CA LEU A 19 16.83 31.91 55.33
C LEU A 19 15.57 32.46 54.67
N ALA A 20 15.54 33.78 54.46
CA ALA A 20 14.39 34.48 53.90
C ALA A 20 14.16 34.12 52.42
N THR A 21 12.95 34.42 51.94
CA THR A 21 12.51 34.21 50.57
C THR A 21 13.41 34.95 49.57
N LEU A 22 14.36 34.23 48.99
CA LEU A 22 14.85 34.54 47.65
C LEU A 22 13.75 34.13 46.67
N SER A 23 13.09 35.09 46.04
CA SER A 23 12.46 34.82 44.76
C SER A 23 13.55 34.29 43.82
N PRO A 24 13.32 33.23 43.05
CA PRO A 24 14.16 32.94 41.90
C PRO A 24 14.14 34.19 41.03
N ALA A 25 15.31 34.80 40.82
CA ALA A 25 15.46 35.65 39.66
C ALA A 25 15.26 34.71 38.47
N TYR A 26 14.25 34.97 37.63
CA TYR A 26 14.24 34.42 36.28
C TYR A 26 15.56 34.87 35.67
N ALA A 27 16.48 33.93 35.47
CA ALA A 27 17.69 34.20 34.74
C ALA A 27 17.24 34.53 33.31
N ASP A 28 17.51 35.75 32.88
CA ASP A 28 17.19 36.22 31.54
C ASP A 28 17.95 35.31 30.56
N SER A 29 17.23 34.37 29.96
CA SER A 29 17.81 33.25 29.24
C SER A 29 18.25 33.75 27.87
N HIS A 30 19.43 34.37 27.83
CA HIS A 30 20.11 34.78 26.61
C HIS A 30 20.11 33.62 25.61
N GLN A 31 19.20 33.66 24.62
CA GLN A 31 19.06 32.63 23.61
C GLN A 31 20.41 32.47 22.89
N GLN A 32 21.06 31.34 23.14
CA GLN A 32 22.45 31.14 22.77
C GLN A 32 22.54 30.73 21.30
N ARG A 33 22.60 31.72 20.40
CA ARG A 33 22.74 31.49 18.95
C ARG A 33 23.99 30.65 18.65
N GLY A 34 23.79 29.62 17.84
CA GLY A 34 24.78 28.69 17.34
C GLY A 34 24.44 27.23 17.66
N GLY A 35 25.38 26.33 17.41
CA GLY A 35 25.30 24.93 17.85
C GLY A 35 24.59 24.00 16.86
N THR A 36 24.29 22.78 17.30
CA THR A 36 23.81 21.70 16.42
C THR A 36 22.75 20.86 17.13
N LEU A 37 21.52 20.88 16.62
CA LEU A 37 20.49 19.93 17.02
C LEU A 37 20.79 18.55 16.41
N ILE A 38 20.54 17.48 17.17
CA ILE A 38 20.65 16.10 16.69
C ILE A 38 19.34 15.39 17.05
N PHE A 39 18.55 15.06 16.04
CA PHE A 39 17.21 14.51 16.15
C PHE A 39 17.22 13.04 15.74
N GLY A 40 16.83 12.14 16.64
CA GLY A 40 16.75 10.70 16.38
C GLY A 40 15.38 10.30 15.83
N ARG A 41 15.37 9.73 14.63
CA ARG A 41 14.17 9.26 13.92
C ARG A 41 14.19 7.75 13.64
N GLY A 42 13.03 7.16 13.39
CA GLY A 42 12.88 5.72 13.15
C GLY A 42 13.40 5.27 11.78
N GLY A 43 13.05 5.99 10.71
CA GLY A 43 13.49 5.67 9.35
C GLY A 43 14.63 6.54 8.83
N ASP A 44 15.07 6.27 7.61
CA ASP A 44 15.77 7.25 6.77
C ASP A 44 14.81 7.68 5.65
N SER A 45 14.92 8.91 5.17
CA SER A 45 14.08 9.45 4.09
C SER A 45 14.22 8.63 2.80
N VAL A 46 13.20 8.57 1.95
CA VAL A 46 13.32 7.93 0.63
C VAL A 46 13.94 8.91 -0.37
N GLY A 47 13.48 10.16 -0.37
CA GLY A 47 14.10 11.28 -1.06
C GLY A 47 14.05 12.58 -0.25
N LEU A 48 14.23 13.69 -0.96
CA LEU A 48 14.12 15.08 -0.50
C LEU A 48 13.60 15.98 -1.63
N ASP A 49 12.88 15.44 -2.61
CA ASP A 49 12.16 16.23 -3.61
C ASP A 49 10.68 16.28 -3.22
N PRO A 50 10.21 17.31 -2.51
CA PRO A 50 9.01 17.26 -1.68
C PRO A 50 7.74 16.82 -2.43
N ALA A 51 7.63 17.13 -3.72
CA ALA A 51 6.48 16.77 -4.55
C ALA A 51 6.36 15.26 -4.86
N LEU A 52 7.44 14.51 -4.68
CA LEU A 52 7.56 13.08 -4.97
C LEU A 52 7.60 12.22 -3.69
N GLU A 53 7.72 12.84 -2.53
CA GLU A 53 7.75 12.12 -1.26
C GLU A 53 6.33 11.78 -0.79
N GLU A 54 6.18 10.63 -0.15
CA GLU A 54 4.91 10.17 0.44
C GLU A 54 5.01 10.00 1.97
N ASP A 55 6.21 10.12 2.55
CA ASP A 55 6.49 9.69 3.92
C ASP A 55 6.99 10.82 4.85
N GLY A 56 6.67 10.66 6.14
CA GLY A 56 7.02 11.63 7.17
C GLY A 56 8.53 11.77 7.43
N GLU A 57 9.37 10.77 7.17
CA GLU A 57 10.83 10.92 7.33
C GLU A 57 11.41 11.84 6.27
N SER A 58 10.86 11.83 5.07
CA SER A 58 11.23 12.76 4.00
C SER A 58 10.68 14.16 4.28
N PHE A 59 9.39 14.29 4.65
CA PHE A 59 8.78 15.60 4.94
C PHE A 59 9.48 16.37 6.08
N LYS A 60 9.76 15.74 7.24
CA LYS A 60 10.48 16.36 8.38
C LYS A 60 11.76 17.11 7.98
N VAL A 61 12.41 16.67 6.90
CA VAL A 61 13.65 17.26 6.38
C VAL A 61 13.36 18.30 5.28
N CYS A 62 12.39 18.02 4.40
CA CYS A 62 11.90 18.99 3.41
C CYS A 62 11.37 20.28 4.07
N ASP A 63 10.63 20.18 5.17
CA ASP A 63 10.09 21.31 5.96
C ASP A 63 11.19 22.26 6.48
N ASN A 64 12.44 21.80 6.52
CA ASN A 64 13.60 22.61 6.92
C ASN A 64 14.36 23.23 5.72
N ILE A 65 14.12 22.73 4.50
CA ILE A 65 14.85 23.09 3.27
C ILE A 65 14.02 24.00 2.35
N TYR A 66 12.71 23.82 2.33
CA TYR A 66 11.79 24.49 1.41
C TYR A 66 10.86 25.46 2.13
N ASP A 67 10.16 26.27 1.34
CA ASP A 67 9.01 27.07 1.77
C ASP A 67 7.89 26.85 0.72
N THR A 68 6.62 26.98 1.11
CA THR A 68 5.44 26.92 0.23
C THR A 68 4.98 28.33 -0.18
N LEU A 69 3.98 28.46 -1.05
CA LEU A 69 3.40 29.78 -1.34
C LEU A 69 2.67 30.35 -0.12
N VAL A 70 1.99 29.49 0.62
CA VAL A 70 1.24 29.80 1.86
C VAL A 70 1.61 28.73 2.88
N GLU A 71 1.81 29.11 4.13
CA GLU A 71 2.31 28.23 5.19
C GLU A 71 1.26 28.06 6.30
N TYR A 72 1.40 27.01 7.11
CA TYR A 72 0.64 26.85 8.35
C TYR A 72 1.41 27.47 9.51
N LYS A 73 0.72 28.22 10.38
CA LYS A 73 1.32 28.81 11.59
C LYS A 73 1.80 27.73 12.55
N ASP A 74 2.92 27.99 13.25
CA ASP A 74 3.46 27.15 14.32
C ASP A 74 2.35 26.61 15.26
N GLY A 75 2.11 25.29 15.20
CA GLY A 75 1.16 24.59 16.07
C GLY A 75 -0.33 24.83 15.78
N SER A 76 -0.70 25.31 14.59
CA SER A 76 -2.07 25.65 14.22
C SER A 76 -2.41 25.24 12.77
N THR A 77 -3.70 25.16 12.42
CA THR A 77 -4.14 25.05 11.03
C THR A 77 -4.54 26.39 10.38
N GLU A 78 -4.35 27.51 11.10
CA GLU A 78 -4.41 28.84 10.50
C GLU A 78 -3.28 29.06 9.48
N LEU A 79 -3.63 29.56 8.29
CA LEU A 79 -2.67 29.88 7.24
C LEU A 79 -1.99 31.25 7.45
N GLU A 80 -0.75 31.39 6.98
CA GLU A 80 -0.02 32.66 6.94
C GLU A 80 0.90 32.84 5.70
N PRO A 81 1.40 34.06 5.45
CA PRO A 81 2.17 34.38 4.24
C PRO A 81 3.58 33.76 4.22
N GLY A 82 3.75 32.66 3.47
CA GLY A 82 5.03 32.04 3.14
C GLY A 82 5.79 32.78 2.03
N LEU A 83 6.05 32.12 0.90
CA LEU A 83 6.65 32.79 -0.27
C LEU A 83 5.70 33.78 -0.98
N ALA A 84 4.39 33.66 -0.81
CA ALA A 84 3.42 34.71 -1.14
C ALA A 84 3.17 35.59 0.09
N THR A 85 3.26 36.91 -0.10
CA THR A 85 2.97 37.93 0.93
C THR A 85 1.48 38.16 1.16
N SER A 86 0.66 37.86 0.14
CA SER A 86 -0.80 37.81 0.21
C SER A 86 -1.36 37.01 -0.98
N TRP A 87 -2.62 36.60 -0.88
CA TRP A 87 -3.34 35.92 -1.95
C TRP A 87 -4.81 36.36 -2.00
N GLU A 88 -5.43 36.26 -3.18
CA GLU A 88 -6.83 36.60 -3.42
C GLU A 88 -7.50 35.53 -4.30
N SER A 89 -8.76 35.19 -3.99
CA SER A 89 -9.63 34.34 -4.81
C SER A 89 -10.67 35.18 -5.55
N SER A 90 -10.97 34.85 -6.79
CA SER A 90 -12.09 35.45 -7.55
C SER A 90 -13.46 35.16 -6.92
N GLU A 91 -14.48 35.98 -7.23
CA GLU A 91 -15.85 35.84 -6.70
C GLU A 91 -16.51 34.48 -7.03
N ASP A 92 -16.03 33.79 -8.07
CA ASP A 92 -16.48 32.45 -8.48
C ASP A 92 -15.62 31.30 -7.92
N GLY A 93 -14.55 31.59 -7.17
CA GLY A 93 -13.62 30.60 -6.61
C GLY A 93 -12.74 29.88 -7.65
N LEU A 94 -12.80 30.27 -8.93
CA LEU A 94 -12.10 29.59 -10.03
C LEU A 94 -10.67 30.11 -10.27
N THR A 95 -10.28 31.24 -9.70
CA THR A 95 -8.98 31.88 -9.94
C THR A 95 -8.36 32.35 -8.65
N TRP A 96 -7.18 31.82 -8.32
CA TRP A 96 -6.37 32.21 -7.17
C TRP A 96 -5.12 32.97 -7.64
N THR A 97 -4.90 34.16 -7.08
CA THR A 97 -3.76 35.03 -7.42
C THR A 97 -2.88 35.23 -6.19
N PHE A 98 -1.58 35.04 -6.34
CA PHE A 98 -0.58 35.05 -5.26
C PHE A 98 0.47 36.13 -5.53
N TYR A 99 0.67 37.02 -4.55
CA TYR A 99 1.58 38.16 -4.62
C TYR A 99 2.89 37.83 -3.89
N LEU A 100 3.93 37.54 -4.66
CA LEU A 100 5.17 36.94 -4.20
C LEU A 100 6.11 37.91 -3.46
N ARG A 101 6.93 37.33 -2.58
CA ARG A 101 7.91 38.04 -1.76
C ARG A 101 9.14 38.43 -2.58
N GLU A 102 9.31 39.73 -2.82
CA GLU A 102 10.51 40.28 -3.46
C GLU A 102 11.79 39.97 -2.67
N GLY A 103 12.92 39.81 -3.37
CA GLY A 103 14.26 39.72 -2.77
C GLY A 103 14.64 38.38 -2.14
N VAL A 104 13.77 37.37 -2.19
CA VAL A 104 14.07 36.00 -1.76
C VAL A 104 15.03 35.32 -2.75
N THR A 105 15.96 34.51 -2.22
CA THR A 105 16.88 33.68 -3.03
C THR A 105 16.85 32.23 -2.58
N PHE A 106 16.89 31.31 -3.54
CA PHE A 106 17.15 29.90 -3.30
C PHE A 106 18.56 29.69 -2.70
N HIS A 107 18.80 28.52 -2.08
CA HIS A 107 20.09 28.19 -1.45
C HIS A 107 21.28 28.18 -2.43
N ASP A 108 21.03 28.06 -3.74
CA ASP A 108 22.04 28.17 -4.80
C ASP A 108 22.37 29.63 -5.21
N GLY A 109 21.69 30.61 -4.62
CA GLY A 109 21.86 32.04 -4.89
C GLY A 109 21.04 32.57 -6.07
N THR A 110 20.18 31.75 -6.70
CA THR A 110 19.26 32.23 -7.75
C THR A 110 18.01 32.88 -7.13
N PRO A 111 17.41 33.90 -7.79
CA PRO A 111 16.24 34.59 -7.25
C PRO A 111 14.99 33.69 -7.28
N PHE A 112 14.15 33.84 -6.27
CA PHE A 112 12.76 33.37 -6.31
C PHE A 112 11.88 34.42 -7.00
N ASN A 113 11.02 33.97 -7.91
CA ASN A 113 10.08 34.78 -8.68
C ASN A 113 8.90 33.91 -9.17
N ALA A 114 7.96 34.52 -9.90
CA ALA A 114 6.79 33.82 -10.42
C ALA A 114 7.13 32.68 -11.39
N GLU A 115 8.17 32.83 -12.23
CA GLU A 115 8.61 31.75 -13.13
C GLU A 115 9.09 30.52 -12.34
N ALA A 116 9.73 30.71 -11.18
CA ALA A 116 10.20 29.63 -10.32
C ALA A 116 9.05 28.92 -9.58
N ALA A 117 8.06 29.68 -9.09
CA ALA A 117 6.83 29.12 -8.53
C ALA A 117 6.06 28.30 -9.56
N VAL A 118 5.83 28.87 -10.74
CA VAL A 118 5.13 28.23 -11.87
C VAL A 118 5.86 26.97 -12.33
N PHE A 119 7.19 26.98 -12.43
CA PHE A 119 7.99 25.78 -12.74
C PHE A 119 7.81 24.66 -11.71
N SER A 120 7.79 25.02 -10.41
CA SER A 120 7.71 24.06 -9.30
C SER A 120 6.36 23.33 -9.22
N LEU A 121 5.29 23.99 -9.66
CA LEU A 121 3.94 23.43 -9.70
C LEU A 121 3.59 22.82 -11.07
N ASN A 122 4.00 23.43 -12.19
CA ASN A 122 3.73 22.87 -13.53
C ASN A 122 4.48 21.56 -13.81
N ARG A 123 5.56 21.21 -13.09
CA ARG A 123 6.06 19.82 -13.16
C ARG A 123 5.03 18.81 -12.64
N GLN A 124 4.17 19.18 -11.69
CA GLN A 124 3.09 18.31 -11.19
C GLN A 124 1.86 18.36 -12.09
N HIS A 125 1.51 19.56 -12.58
CA HIS A 125 0.29 19.81 -13.36
C HIS A 125 0.38 19.49 -14.86
N ASP A 126 1.46 19.89 -15.53
CA ASP A 126 1.58 19.85 -16.99
C ASP A 126 2.35 18.60 -17.44
N GLU A 127 1.61 17.61 -17.96
CA GLU A 127 2.15 16.36 -18.53
C GLU A 127 3.22 16.59 -19.61
N THR A 128 3.23 17.76 -20.26
CA THR A 128 4.20 18.13 -21.30
C THR A 128 5.43 18.86 -20.75
N HIS A 129 5.45 19.19 -19.46
CA HIS A 129 6.57 19.85 -18.82
C HIS A 129 7.82 18.95 -18.83
N PRO A 130 9.03 19.45 -19.20
CA PRO A 130 10.24 18.62 -19.32
C PRO A 130 10.74 17.96 -18.02
N PHE A 131 10.07 18.19 -16.89
CA PHE A 131 10.35 17.59 -15.59
C PHE A 131 9.12 16.91 -14.97
N HIS A 132 8.06 16.63 -15.75
CA HIS A 132 6.90 15.88 -15.26
C HIS A 132 7.31 14.44 -14.91
N ASN A 133 7.69 13.64 -15.91
CA ASN A 133 8.17 12.26 -15.75
C ASN A 133 9.62 12.16 -15.24
N VAL A 134 10.08 13.11 -14.42
CA VAL A 134 11.45 13.16 -13.88
C VAL A 134 11.40 13.01 -12.38
N GLY A 135 12.15 12.05 -11.85
CA GLY A 135 12.13 11.71 -10.43
C GLY A 135 10.97 10.77 -10.07
N GLY A 136 9.70 11.17 -10.31
CA GLY A 136 8.59 10.25 -10.08
C GLY A 136 7.14 10.68 -10.34
N ILE A 137 6.18 9.92 -9.79
CA ILE A 137 4.74 10.23 -9.81
C ILE A 137 4.40 11.18 -8.65
N TYR A 138 3.69 12.26 -8.94
CA TYR A 138 3.22 13.22 -7.94
C TYR A 138 1.97 12.69 -7.21
N ILE A 139 2.15 11.72 -6.29
CA ILE A 139 1.06 11.02 -5.62
C ILE A 139 0.11 11.99 -4.90
N TYR A 140 0.65 12.98 -4.16
CA TYR A 140 -0.18 13.99 -3.49
C TYR A 140 -0.95 14.91 -4.46
N TRP A 141 -0.44 15.19 -5.67
CA TRP A 141 -1.15 15.96 -6.71
C TRP A 141 -2.38 15.21 -7.24
N ILE A 142 -2.31 13.87 -7.29
CA ILE A 142 -3.41 13.00 -7.69
C ILE A 142 -4.38 12.78 -6.52
N ALA A 143 -3.88 12.41 -5.35
CA ALA A 143 -4.68 12.05 -4.18
C ALA A 143 -5.50 13.21 -3.60
N THR A 144 -5.04 14.45 -3.77
CA THR A 144 -5.79 15.67 -3.40
C THR A 144 -6.72 16.18 -4.52
N GLY A 145 -6.83 15.47 -5.64
CA GLY A 145 -7.69 15.81 -6.78
C GLY A 145 -7.19 16.96 -7.66
N LEU A 146 -6.02 17.54 -7.40
CA LEU A 146 -5.49 18.68 -8.16
C LEU A 146 -5.31 18.38 -9.66
N ALA A 147 -4.94 17.14 -10.01
CA ALA A 147 -4.90 16.68 -11.41
C ALA A 147 -6.25 16.89 -12.15
N GLU A 148 -7.37 16.64 -11.48
CA GLU A 148 -8.70 16.83 -12.06
C GLU A 148 -9.14 18.30 -12.00
N ILE A 149 -8.90 19.01 -10.88
CA ILE A 149 -9.48 20.34 -10.66
C ILE A 149 -8.62 21.53 -11.13
N VAL A 150 -7.30 21.40 -11.28
CA VAL A 150 -6.45 22.51 -11.76
C VAL A 150 -6.53 22.60 -13.28
N ASP A 151 -6.59 23.81 -13.83
CA ASP A 151 -6.67 24.08 -15.27
C ASP A 151 -5.36 24.62 -15.82
N THR A 152 -4.85 25.70 -15.22
CA THR A 152 -3.63 26.39 -15.67
C THR A 152 -2.90 27.05 -14.49
N ILE A 153 -1.57 27.07 -14.55
CA ILE A 153 -0.69 27.77 -13.60
C ILE A 153 0.22 28.70 -14.40
N THR A 154 0.20 30.00 -14.08
CA THR A 154 0.79 31.05 -14.92
C THR A 154 1.49 32.13 -14.11
N ALA A 155 2.54 32.73 -14.70
CA ALA A 155 3.12 33.97 -14.20
C ALA A 155 2.44 35.14 -14.92
N VAL A 156 1.83 36.05 -14.16
CA VAL A 156 1.17 37.26 -14.68
C VAL A 156 2.21 38.37 -14.87
N ASP A 157 3.14 38.47 -13.93
CA ASP A 157 4.36 39.27 -13.97
C ASP A 157 5.45 38.61 -13.10
N GLU A 158 6.57 39.29 -12.85
CA GLU A 158 7.72 38.74 -12.11
C GLU A 158 7.39 38.29 -10.68
N PHE A 159 6.39 38.89 -10.03
CA PHE A 159 6.02 38.59 -8.63
C PHE A 159 4.53 38.27 -8.45
N THR A 160 3.81 37.92 -9.52
CA THR A 160 2.39 37.54 -9.46
C THR A 160 2.15 36.20 -10.14
N VAL A 161 1.71 35.20 -9.38
CA VAL A 161 1.32 33.87 -9.87
C VAL A 161 -0.20 33.77 -9.88
N GLN A 162 -0.77 33.19 -10.94
CA GLN A 162 -2.19 32.89 -11.03
C GLN A 162 -2.42 31.41 -11.33
N ILE A 163 -3.23 30.76 -10.49
CA ILE A 163 -3.70 29.39 -10.66
C ILE A 163 -5.20 29.45 -10.98
N ARG A 164 -5.60 28.85 -12.09
CA ARG A 164 -7.00 28.69 -12.49
C ARG A 164 -7.45 27.26 -12.25
N LEU A 165 -8.67 27.11 -11.76
CA LEU A 165 -9.33 25.83 -11.51
C LEU A 165 -10.45 25.59 -12.55
N LYS A 166 -10.71 24.32 -12.84
CA LYS A 166 -11.87 23.84 -13.61
C LYS A 166 -13.15 23.89 -12.76
N THR A 167 -13.03 23.74 -11.43
CA THR A 167 -14.10 23.73 -10.43
C THR A 167 -13.69 24.57 -9.22
N ALA A 168 -14.63 25.26 -8.56
CA ALA A 168 -14.35 25.97 -7.32
C ALA A 168 -14.15 24.95 -6.17
N TYR A 169 -12.95 24.92 -5.58
CA TYR A 169 -12.60 23.99 -4.50
C TYR A 169 -12.12 24.79 -3.28
N ALA A 170 -12.93 24.80 -2.21
CA ALA A 170 -12.64 25.63 -1.03
C ALA A 170 -11.37 25.21 -0.26
N PRO A 171 -11.06 23.91 -0.08
CA PRO A 171 -9.82 23.50 0.57
C PRO A 171 -8.54 23.80 -0.22
N PHE A 172 -8.62 24.21 -1.49
CA PHE A 172 -7.46 24.43 -2.38
C PHE A 172 -6.30 25.19 -1.73
N ILE A 173 -6.63 26.25 -0.97
CA ILE A 173 -5.64 27.11 -0.31
C ILE A 173 -4.91 26.42 0.85
N TYR A 174 -5.57 25.47 1.52
CA TYR A 174 -4.99 24.58 2.53
C TYR A 174 -4.23 23.43 1.87
N THR A 175 -4.69 22.94 0.72
CA THR A 175 -4.00 21.93 -0.09
C THR A 175 -2.62 22.44 -0.50
N ILE A 176 -2.50 23.59 -1.18
CA ILE A 176 -1.20 24.10 -1.66
C ILE A 176 -0.24 24.58 -0.54
N ALA A 177 -0.66 24.49 0.72
CA ALA A 177 0.13 24.86 1.89
C ALA A 177 0.88 23.66 2.52
N ILE A 178 0.65 22.42 2.06
CA ILE A 178 1.39 21.25 2.55
C ILE A 178 2.69 21.01 1.77
N THR A 179 3.65 20.34 2.42
CA THR A 179 5.04 20.16 1.95
C THR A 179 5.18 19.72 0.48
N PRO A 180 4.38 18.78 -0.08
CA PRO A 180 4.39 18.41 -1.51
C PRO A 180 4.30 19.56 -2.53
N PHE A 181 3.74 20.71 -2.16
CA PHE A 181 3.58 21.87 -3.05
C PHE A 181 4.63 22.97 -2.81
N SER A 182 5.70 22.63 -2.07
CA SER A 182 6.91 23.43 -1.86
C SER A 182 7.54 23.92 -3.17
N ILE A 183 8.11 25.13 -3.13
CA ILE A 183 8.79 25.72 -4.28
C ILE A 183 10.27 25.29 -4.32
N VAL A 184 10.71 24.79 -5.47
CA VAL A 184 12.05 24.22 -5.69
C VAL A 184 12.86 25.08 -6.66
N SER A 185 14.19 25.16 -6.50
CA SER A 185 15.02 25.93 -7.43
C SER A 185 14.93 25.34 -8.86
N PRO A 186 14.45 26.10 -9.86
CA PRO A 186 14.43 25.62 -11.23
C PRO A 186 15.85 25.36 -11.76
N THR A 187 16.84 26.08 -11.24
CA THR A 187 18.25 25.90 -11.60
C THR A 187 18.79 24.59 -11.02
N ALA A 188 18.45 24.25 -9.78
CA ALA A 188 18.87 22.99 -9.17
C ALA A 188 18.19 21.77 -9.79
N VAL A 189 16.88 21.84 -10.07
CA VAL A 189 16.14 20.78 -10.78
C VAL A 189 16.71 20.58 -12.19
N LYS A 190 16.87 21.65 -13.00
CA LYS A 190 17.46 21.58 -14.35
C LYS A 190 18.92 21.10 -14.37
N LYS A 191 19.66 21.30 -13.28
CA LYS A 191 21.04 20.82 -13.11
C LYS A 191 21.13 19.36 -12.66
N SER A 192 20.12 18.86 -11.94
CA SER A 192 20.19 17.56 -11.24
C SER A 192 19.31 16.46 -11.87
N GLY A 193 18.22 16.82 -12.56
CA GLY A 193 17.23 15.85 -13.08
C GLY A 193 16.75 14.91 -11.98
N ASP A 194 16.70 13.60 -12.28
CA ASP A 194 16.39 12.53 -11.32
C ASP A 194 17.17 12.60 -10.00
N ALA A 195 18.35 13.25 -9.97
CA ALA A 195 19.19 13.34 -8.77
C ALA A 195 18.79 14.49 -7.82
N PHE A 196 17.74 15.27 -8.12
CA PHE A 196 17.32 16.40 -7.28
C PHE A 196 16.89 15.97 -5.86
N PHE A 197 16.22 14.82 -5.71
CA PHE A 197 15.89 14.18 -4.42
C PHE A 197 17.11 13.92 -3.50
N ASN A 198 18.34 14.00 -4.02
CA ASN A 198 19.58 13.84 -3.26
C ASN A 198 20.51 15.08 -3.39
N ASN A 199 20.01 16.16 -4.02
CA ASN A 199 20.65 17.46 -4.14
C ASN A 199 19.61 18.60 -3.95
N PRO A 200 18.81 18.57 -2.87
CA PRO A 200 17.67 19.47 -2.70
C PRO A 200 18.10 20.92 -2.51
N VAL A 201 17.35 21.85 -3.11
CA VAL A 201 17.58 23.29 -3.06
C VAL A 201 16.23 24.01 -3.02
N GLY A 202 15.89 24.54 -1.84
CA GLY A 202 14.74 25.40 -1.63
C GLY A 202 15.16 26.82 -1.25
N THR A 203 14.25 27.52 -0.60
CA THR A 203 14.44 28.88 -0.04
C THR A 203 14.55 28.88 1.48
N GLY A 204 14.25 27.73 2.13
CA GLY A 204 13.96 27.55 3.55
C GLY A 204 15.09 27.86 4.55
N PRO A 205 14.82 27.69 5.87
CA PRO A 205 15.69 28.14 6.95
C PRO A 205 17.02 27.38 7.06
N PHE A 206 17.10 26.15 6.55
CA PHE A 206 18.34 25.37 6.52
C PHE A 206 18.68 24.84 5.12
N LYS A 207 19.96 24.89 4.78
CA LYS A 207 20.54 24.38 3.53
C LYS A 207 20.97 22.93 3.72
N PHE A 208 20.74 22.10 2.71
CA PHE A 208 21.28 20.74 2.67
C PHE A 208 22.82 20.75 2.55
N VAL A 209 23.49 19.95 3.39
CA VAL A 209 24.97 19.80 3.35
C VAL A 209 25.36 18.43 2.78
N ARG A 210 24.76 17.36 3.31
CA ARG A 210 25.04 15.97 2.88
C ARG A 210 24.04 14.97 3.45
N TRP A 211 24.01 13.80 2.83
CA TRP A 211 23.26 12.63 3.28
C TRP A 211 24.17 11.39 3.35
N ASP A 212 24.35 10.88 4.56
CA ASP A 212 24.89 9.54 4.82
C ASP A 212 23.69 8.58 4.87
N ARG A 213 23.31 7.99 3.73
CA ARG A 213 22.14 7.08 3.61
C ARG A 213 22.18 5.97 4.68
N GLN A 214 21.03 5.73 5.31
CA GLN A 214 20.82 4.81 6.44
C GLN A 214 21.57 5.18 7.75
N ASP A 215 22.10 6.40 7.89
CA ASP A 215 22.65 6.92 9.16
C ASP A 215 22.20 8.35 9.47
N LYS A 216 22.37 9.31 8.56
CA LYS A 216 21.96 10.71 8.80
C LYS A 216 21.90 11.66 7.62
N ILE A 217 21.03 12.66 7.72
CA ILE A 217 21.08 13.90 6.92
C ILE A 217 21.64 15.03 7.77
N VAL A 218 22.45 15.89 7.17
CA VAL A 218 23.02 17.10 7.81
C VAL A 218 22.58 18.34 7.04
N LEU A 219 21.98 19.28 7.75
CA LEU A 219 21.64 20.62 7.26
C LEU A 219 22.45 21.70 8.00
N GLU A 220 22.64 22.87 7.39
CA GLU A 220 23.27 24.05 8.00
C GLU A 220 22.42 25.31 7.82
N ALA A 221 22.57 26.31 8.70
CA ALA A 221 21.76 27.52 8.67
C ALA A 221 21.82 28.26 7.33
N ASN A 222 20.67 28.67 6.82
CA ASN A 222 20.57 29.67 5.76
C ASN A 222 20.81 31.07 6.36
N ASP A 223 22.05 31.56 6.26
CA ASP A 223 22.43 32.92 6.71
C ASP A 223 21.60 34.04 6.06
N ASN A 224 21.03 33.77 4.87
CA ASN A 224 20.22 34.70 4.08
C ASN A 224 18.72 34.34 4.08
N TYR A 225 18.23 33.53 5.03
CA TYR A 225 16.82 33.16 5.07
C TYR A 225 15.91 34.39 5.14
N TRP A 226 14.81 34.39 4.37
CA TRP A 226 13.92 35.54 4.24
C TRP A 226 13.11 35.82 5.52
N GLY A 227 12.79 34.78 6.30
CA GLY A 227 12.25 34.90 7.66
C GLY A 227 13.29 35.32 8.71
N GLY A 228 14.57 35.43 8.31
CA GLY A 228 15.72 35.72 9.16
C GLY A 228 16.45 34.46 9.62
N ARG A 229 17.78 34.46 9.54
CA ARG A 229 18.64 33.28 9.86
C ARG A 229 18.23 32.59 11.17
N PRO A 230 18.06 31.24 11.18
CA PRO A 230 17.73 30.49 12.39
C PRO A 230 18.79 30.61 13.50
N MET A 231 18.39 30.22 14.71
CA MET A 231 19.25 30.29 15.89
C MET A 231 20.32 29.20 15.94
N LEU A 232 20.03 27.98 15.45
CA LEU A 232 21.01 26.90 15.32
C LEU A 232 22.02 27.19 14.19
N ASP A 233 23.20 26.57 14.22
CA ASP A 233 24.08 26.53 13.05
C ASP A 233 23.79 25.31 12.16
N ARG A 234 23.29 24.22 12.74
CA ARG A 234 23.01 22.94 12.06
C ARG A 234 21.86 22.15 12.68
N VAL A 235 21.25 21.31 11.85
CA VAL A 235 20.36 20.21 12.26
C VAL A 235 20.91 18.91 11.68
N ILE A 236 20.91 17.85 12.48
CA ILE A 236 21.29 16.49 12.05
C ILE A 236 20.12 15.55 12.36
N PHE A 237 19.52 14.97 11.33
CA PHE A 237 18.54 13.90 11.48
C PHE A 237 19.31 12.58 11.47
N ARG A 238 19.28 11.80 12.57
CA ARG A 238 19.89 10.47 12.67
C ARG A 238 18.84 9.38 12.58
N SER A 239 19.08 8.43 11.68
CA SER A 239 18.18 7.33 11.35
C SER A 239 18.55 6.11 12.21
N ILE A 240 17.73 5.82 13.22
CA ILE A 240 17.98 4.81 14.27
C ILE A 240 16.66 4.05 14.53
N PRO A 241 16.45 2.87 13.90
CA PRO A 241 15.17 2.17 13.95
C PRO A 241 14.68 1.74 15.33
N ASP A 242 15.60 1.36 16.23
CA ASP A 242 15.23 0.89 17.58
C ASP A 242 14.94 2.08 18.51
N ASN A 243 13.68 2.21 18.95
CA ASN A 243 13.19 3.27 19.83
C ASN A 243 13.95 3.31 21.17
N SER A 244 14.25 2.15 21.75
CA SER A 244 14.99 2.01 23.00
C SER A 244 16.45 2.44 22.83
N VAL A 245 17.08 2.17 21.68
CA VAL A 245 18.41 2.71 21.35
C VAL A 245 18.37 4.23 21.20
N ARG A 246 17.32 4.81 20.59
CA ARG A 246 17.14 6.28 20.55
C ARG A 246 17.04 6.89 21.95
N LEU A 247 16.28 6.28 22.86
CA LEU A 247 16.17 6.75 24.23
C LEU A 247 17.50 6.66 24.99
N ILE A 248 18.25 5.58 24.79
CA ILE A 248 19.58 5.38 25.38
C ILE A 248 20.59 6.41 24.84
N GLU A 249 20.57 6.72 23.54
CA GLU A 249 21.41 7.79 22.96
C GLU A 249 20.99 9.20 23.44
N LEU A 250 19.70 9.44 23.66
CA LEU A 250 19.19 10.70 24.22
C LEU A 250 19.60 10.89 25.69
N GLN A 251 19.46 9.86 26.53
CA GLN A 251 19.93 9.87 27.93
C GLN A 251 21.46 10.01 28.06
N GLN A 252 22.22 9.64 27.03
CA GLN A 252 23.66 9.87 26.94
C GLN A 252 24.05 11.23 26.36
N GLY A 253 23.09 11.98 25.81
CA GLY A 253 23.33 13.26 25.13
C GLY A 253 24.04 13.15 23.78
N SER A 254 23.99 11.99 23.10
CA SER A 254 24.40 11.88 21.69
C SER A 254 23.27 12.24 20.73
N LEU A 255 22.02 12.14 21.19
CA LEU A 255 20.86 12.84 20.62
C LEU A 255 20.47 14.01 21.53
N HIS A 256 19.75 14.98 20.96
CA HIS A 256 19.14 16.11 21.67
C HIS A 256 17.61 16.04 21.67
N ALA A 257 17.02 15.27 20.75
CA ALA A 257 15.60 14.96 20.69
C ALA A 257 15.40 13.59 20.02
N MET A 258 14.27 12.95 20.28
CA MET A 258 13.82 11.76 19.56
C MET A 258 12.31 11.81 19.34
N GLU A 259 11.83 11.11 18.32
CA GLU A 259 10.41 10.83 18.12
C GLU A 259 10.01 9.45 18.65
N PHE A 260 8.69 9.28 18.82
CA PHE A 260 8.01 8.00 19.09
C PHE A 260 8.74 7.10 20.11
N PRO A 261 8.91 7.55 21.37
CA PRO A 261 9.33 6.66 22.46
C PRO A 261 8.29 5.56 22.69
N ASN A 262 8.70 4.41 23.24
CA ASN A 262 7.76 3.34 23.53
C ASN A 262 6.82 3.75 24.69
N PRO A 263 5.55 3.30 24.72
CA PRO A 263 4.63 3.58 25.81
C PRO A 263 5.17 3.17 27.19
N ASP A 264 5.90 2.04 27.27
CA ASP A 264 6.50 1.56 28.53
C ASP A 264 7.63 2.47 29.06
N ASP A 265 8.31 3.21 28.17
CA ASP A 265 9.39 4.12 28.55
C ASP A 265 8.88 5.47 29.10
N LEU A 266 7.61 5.81 28.87
CA LEU A 266 7.05 7.14 29.17
C LEU A 266 7.19 7.52 30.65
N GLN A 267 7.05 6.56 31.56
CA GLN A 267 7.23 6.82 32.99
C GLN A 267 8.70 7.10 33.33
N GLN A 268 9.64 6.35 32.74
CA GLN A 268 11.07 6.63 32.90
C GLN A 268 11.45 8.01 32.35
N ILE A 269 10.88 8.42 31.20
CA ILE A 269 11.11 9.75 30.62
C ILE A 269 10.56 10.86 31.54
N ARG A 270 9.40 10.66 32.17
CA ARG A 270 8.80 11.61 33.13
C ARG A 270 9.57 11.71 34.45
N ASP A 271 10.22 10.63 34.89
CA ASP A 271 11.01 10.58 36.12
C ASP A 271 12.47 11.05 35.92
N ASP A 272 12.96 11.13 34.68
CA ASP A 272 14.31 11.63 34.35
C ASP A 272 14.33 13.15 34.22
N ALA A 273 14.88 13.83 35.23
CA ALA A 273 15.01 15.28 35.28
C ALA A 273 16.00 15.90 34.26
N THR A 274 16.57 15.11 33.34
CA THR A 274 17.34 15.61 32.19
C THR A 274 16.55 15.59 30.88
N LEU A 275 15.36 14.98 30.85
CA LEU A 275 14.50 14.85 29.68
C LEU A 275 13.25 15.73 29.79
N GLU A 276 12.63 16.03 28.65
CA GLU A 276 11.31 16.67 28.56
C GLU A 276 10.44 15.89 27.58
N LEU A 277 9.29 15.40 28.07
CA LEU A 277 8.31 14.70 27.23
C LEU A 277 7.40 15.73 26.55
N LEU A 278 7.77 16.17 25.35
CA LEU A 278 6.93 17.01 24.51
C LEU A 278 5.74 16.21 23.97
N SER A 279 4.53 16.71 24.18
CA SER A 279 3.28 16.10 23.72
C SER A 279 2.27 17.16 23.32
N GLN A 280 1.64 17.00 22.15
CA GLN A 280 0.57 17.86 21.65
C GLN A 280 -0.59 16.99 21.11
N PRO A 281 -1.84 17.51 21.06
CA PRO A 281 -2.93 16.82 20.37
C PRO A 281 -2.55 16.63 18.89
N GLY A 282 -2.62 15.39 18.39
CA GLY A 282 -2.43 15.11 16.97
C GLY A 282 -3.58 15.64 16.14
N MET A 283 -3.33 15.92 14.85
CA MET A 283 -4.40 16.19 13.88
C MET A 283 -5.05 14.87 13.44
N SER A 284 -5.60 14.15 14.40
CA SER A 284 -6.08 12.78 14.27
C SER A 284 -7.25 12.50 15.21
N ILE A 285 -8.03 11.47 14.88
CA ILE A 285 -9.16 11.00 15.70
C ILE A 285 -9.23 9.47 15.66
N GLY A 286 -9.44 8.84 16.82
CA GLY A 286 -9.77 7.42 16.95
C GLY A 286 -11.25 7.29 17.34
N TYR A 287 -12.00 6.43 16.65
CA TYR A 287 -13.43 6.29 16.84
C TYR A 287 -13.91 4.84 16.69
N LEU A 288 -15.12 4.60 17.20
CA LEU A 288 -15.86 3.36 16.98
C LEU A 288 -16.95 3.63 15.94
N ALA A 289 -16.72 3.18 14.70
CA ALA A 289 -17.76 3.16 13.68
C ALA A 289 -18.84 2.16 14.09
N MET A 290 -20.11 2.51 13.84
CA MET A 290 -21.27 1.64 14.02
C MET A 290 -22.01 1.60 12.68
N ASN A 291 -22.16 0.42 12.07
CA ASN A 291 -22.83 0.31 10.77
C ASN A 291 -24.33 0.59 10.94
N MET A 292 -24.77 1.79 10.57
CA MET A 292 -26.16 2.23 10.71
C MET A 292 -27.15 1.55 9.73
N GLU A 293 -26.67 0.81 8.74
CA GLU A 293 -27.53 0.00 7.86
C GLU A 293 -27.95 -1.33 8.53
N LYS A 294 -27.30 -1.71 9.63
CA LYS A 294 -27.58 -2.97 10.37
C LYS A 294 -28.35 -2.71 11.66
N PRO A 295 -29.51 -3.35 11.87
CA PRO A 295 -30.10 -3.47 13.19
C PRO A 295 -29.14 -4.21 14.15
N PRO A 296 -28.95 -3.76 15.40
CA PRO A 296 -29.71 -2.73 16.10
C PRO A 296 -29.13 -1.29 15.99
N PHE A 297 -28.08 -1.08 15.19
CA PHE A 297 -27.35 0.19 15.09
C PHE A 297 -28.02 1.21 14.18
N ASP A 298 -29.02 0.81 13.38
CA ASP A 298 -29.99 1.67 12.72
C ASP A 298 -30.72 2.60 13.71
N ASN A 299 -30.99 2.09 14.92
CA ASN A 299 -31.71 2.79 15.98
C ASN A 299 -30.80 3.77 16.75
N LEU A 300 -31.10 5.06 16.64
CA LEU A 300 -30.39 6.14 17.35
C LEU A 300 -30.27 5.90 18.87
N LYS A 301 -31.29 5.33 19.53
CA LYS A 301 -31.22 5.06 20.98
C LYS A 301 -30.16 4.03 21.34
N VAL A 302 -29.90 3.06 20.46
CA VAL A 302 -28.84 2.06 20.65
C VAL A 302 -27.47 2.72 20.49
N ARG A 303 -27.28 3.55 19.46
CA ARG A 303 -26.02 4.32 19.28
C ARG A 303 -25.73 5.27 20.44
N LEU A 304 -26.77 5.89 21.02
CA LEU A 304 -26.65 6.71 22.23
C LEU A 304 -26.32 5.86 23.47
N ALA A 305 -26.95 4.69 23.65
CA ALA A 305 -26.63 3.78 24.75
C ALA A 305 -25.18 3.29 24.71
N ILE A 306 -24.68 2.95 23.52
CA ILE A 306 -23.27 2.58 23.29
C ILE A 306 -22.33 3.73 23.68
N ASN A 307 -22.64 4.98 23.31
CA ASN A 307 -21.83 6.14 23.72
C ASN A 307 -21.81 6.35 25.25
N HIS A 308 -22.97 6.32 25.90
CA HIS A 308 -23.08 6.48 27.36
C HIS A 308 -22.43 5.34 28.16
N ALA A 309 -22.13 4.20 27.54
CA ALA A 309 -21.48 3.06 28.19
C ALA A 309 -19.94 3.13 28.20
N ILE A 310 -19.30 4.05 27.48
CA ILE A 310 -17.84 4.07 27.28
C ILE A 310 -17.17 5.08 28.21
N ASN A 311 -16.27 4.64 29.09
CA ASN A 311 -15.50 5.54 29.96
C ASN A 311 -14.23 6.03 29.25
N LYS A 312 -14.42 6.99 28.32
CA LYS A 312 -13.33 7.63 27.57
C LYS A 312 -12.18 8.11 28.46
N SER A 313 -12.47 8.62 29.66
CA SER A 313 -11.44 9.14 30.58
C SER A 313 -10.54 8.03 31.12
N VAL A 314 -11.11 6.89 31.55
CA VAL A 314 -10.35 5.74 32.05
C VAL A 314 -9.55 5.06 30.93
N ILE A 315 -10.10 5.01 29.71
CA ILE A 315 -9.38 4.54 28.51
C ILE A 315 -8.15 5.42 28.25
N ILE A 316 -8.30 6.74 28.25
CA ILE A 316 -7.18 7.67 28.04
C ILE A 316 -6.13 7.59 29.17
N GLU A 317 -6.56 7.47 30.43
CA GLU A 317 -5.65 7.38 31.58
C GLU A 317 -4.80 6.09 31.54
N HIS A 318 -5.42 4.93 31.29
CA HIS A 318 -4.76 3.64 31.46
C HIS A 318 -4.20 3.02 30.17
N LEU A 319 -4.88 3.19 29.02
CA LEU A 319 -4.44 2.60 27.75
C LEU A 319 -3.54 3.55 26.94
N TYR A 320 -3.86 4.85 26.94
CA TYR A 320 -3.05 5.87 26.27
C TYR A 320 -2.00 6.50 27.19
N GLN A 321 -1.94 6.09 28.46
CA GLN A 321 -1.07 6.67 29.50
C GLN A 321 -1.11 8.21 29.57
N GLY A 322 -2.29 8.81 29.31
CA GLY A 322 -2.49 10.26 29.25
C GLY A 322 -2.01 10.95 27.96
N LEU A 323 -1.50 10.24 26.95
CA LEU A 323 -1.11 10.80 25.65
C LEU A 323 -2.29 10.94 24.67
N GLY A 324 -3.44 11.40 25.17
CA GLY A 324 -4.63 11.62 24.36
C GLY A 324 -5.70 12.41 25.12
N ILE A 325 -6.80 12.72 24.44
CA ILE A 325 -7.92 13.48 24.99
C ILE A 325 -9.26 12.83 24.59
N PRO A 326 -10.30 12.86 25.43
CA PRO A 326 -11.64 12.42 25.04
C PRO A 326 -12.19 13.26 23.87
N ALA A 327 -12.52 12.61 22.76
CA ALA A 327 -13.10 13.27 21.59
C ALA A 327 -14.61 13.46 21.75
N LYS A 328 -15.08 14.72 21.65
CA LYS A 328 -16.49 15.13 21.62
C LYS A 328 -17.00 15.60 20.24
N ASN A 329 -16.06 15.85 19.32
CA ASN A 329 -16.29 16.27 17.94
C ASN A 329 -15.76 15.18 16.98
N PRO A 330 -16.22 15.13 15.72
CA PRO A 330 -15.65 14.28 14.66
C PRO A 330 -14.27 14.78 14.17
N ILE A 331 -13.81 15.93 14.67
CA ILE A 331 -12.55 16.59 14.35
C ILE A 331 -11.75 16.89 15.63
N PRO A 332 -10.40 16.90 15.58
CA PRO A 332 -9.56 17.31 16.71
C PRO A 332 -9.69 18.81 17.03
N PRO A 333 -9.40 19.24 18.28
CA PRO A 333 -9.46 20.65 18.70
C PRO A 333 -8.35 21.53 18.10
N THR A 334 -7.48 20.99 17.26
CA THR A 334 -6.48 21.74 16.49
C THR A 334 -7.07 22.37 15.23
N LEU A 335 -8.26 21.94 14.78
CA LEU A 335 -8.93 22.50 13.60
C LEU A 335 -9.80 23.71 13.94
N TRP A 336 -9.75 24.74 13.08
CA TRP A 336 -10.42 26.03 13.25
C TRP A 336 -11.95 25.97 13.38
N SER A 337 -12.60 24.87 12.96
CA SER A 337 -14.06 24.69 13.01
C SER A 337 -14.54 23.85 14.21
N TYR A 338 -13.67 23.51 15.16
CA TYR A 338 -14.04 22.70 16.32
C TYR A 338 -15.07 23.42 17.20
N ASP A 339 -16.28 22.87 17.30
CA ASP A 339 -17.34 23.45 18.12
C ASP A 339 -17.15 23.06 19.60
N ASP A 340 -16.67 24.01 20.39
CA ASP A 340 -16.46 23.82 21.81
C ASP A 340 -17.77 23.82 22.63
N THR A 341 -18.89 24.27 22.03
CA THR A 341 -20.23 24.30 22.66
C THR A 341 -20.94 22.95 22.62
N ILE A 342 -20.44 21.98 21.84
CA ILE A 342 -20.91 20.60 21.89
C ILE A 342 -20.49 19.98 23.24
N GLU A 343 -21.47 19.42 23.95
CA GLU A 343 -21.29 18.63 25.18
C GLU A 343 -21.05 17.15 24.81
N ASP A 344 -20.10 16.49 25.48
CA ASP A 344 -19.83 15.07 25.25
C ASP A 344 -20.85 14.15 25.95
N TYR A 345 -21.01 12.94 25.44
CA TYR A 345 -21.82 11.89 26.07
C TYR A 345 -21.17 11.48 27.40
N ALA A 346 -21.79 11.89 28.51
CA ALA A 346 -21.35 11.49 29.84
C ALA A 346 -21.43 9.97 30.03
N TYR A 347 -20.42 9.39 30.70
CA TYR A 347 -20.43 7.99 31.10
C TYR A 347 -21.55 7.73 32.14
N ASP A 348 -22.61 7.06 31.70
CA ASP A 348 -23.77 6.66 32.50
C ASP A 348 -24.32 5.30 32.02
N PRO A 349 -23.81 4.18 32.56
CA PRO A 349 -24.30 2.84 32.24
C PRO A 349 -25.76 2.56 32.63
N GLU A 350 -26.38 3.37 33.50
CA GLU A 350 -27.79 3.20 33.86
C GLU A 350 -28.70 3.90 32.84
N LEU A 351 -28.32 5.10 32.38
CA LEU A 351 -28.94 5.75 31.21
C LEU A 351 -28.79 4.89 29.95
N ALA A 352 -27.64 4.27 29.74
CA ALA A 352 -27.44 3.32 28.63
C ALA A 352 -28.44 2.15 28.67
N LYS A 353 -28.63 1.51 29.84
CA LYS A 353 -29.65 0.44 30.02
C LYS A 353 -31.08 0.95 29.79
N GLN A 354 -31.39 2.18 30.24
CA GLN A 354 -32.69 2.78 29.97
C GLN A 354 -32.89 2.99 28.46
N LEU A 355 -31.89 3.52 27.76
CA LEU A 355 -31.94 3.75 26.32
C LEU A 355 -32.09 2.43 25.52
N LEU A 356 -31.40 1.35 25.92
CA LEU A 356 -31.60 0.01 25.34
C LEU A 356 -33.01 -0.52 25.61
N THR A 357 -33.50 -0.40 26.84
CA THR A 357 -34.88 -0.79 27.21
C THR A 357 -35.91 -0.03 26.37
N GLU A 358 -35.72 1.27 26.18
CA GLU A 358 -36.57 2.12 25.34
C GLU A 358 -36.39 1.90 23.83
N ALA A 359 -35.30 1.25 23.41
CA ALA A 359 -35.04 0.85 22.03
C ALA A 359 -35.64 -0.52 21.68
N GLY A 360 -36.06 -1.31 22.68
CA GLY A 360 -36.61 -2.67 22.53
C GLY A 360 -35.68 -3.79 23.00
N TYR A 361 -34.54 -3.46 23.63
CA TYR A 361 -33.49 -4.39 24.07
C TYR A 361 -33.31 -4.38 25.59
N PRO A 362 -34.35 -4.74 26.39
CA PRO A 362 -34.28 -4.68 27.86
C PRO A 362 -33.27 -5.66 28.47
N ASP A 363 -33.02 -6.77 27.79
CA ASP A 363 -32.03 -7.80 28.16
C ASP A 363 -30.71 -7.66 27.37
N GLY A 364 -30.53 -6.56 26.61
CA GLY A 364 -29.38 -6.33 25.73
C GLY A 364 -29.43 -7.08 24.40
N PHE A 365 -28.26 -7.34 23.80
CA PHE A 365 -28.08 -8.07 22.53
C PHE A 365 -26.62 -8.58 22.34
N GLU A 366 -26.42 -9.50 21.40
CA GLU A 366 -25.09 -9.96 20.95
C GLU A 366 -24.67 -9.21 19.68
N THR A 367 -23.38 -8.92 19.50
CA THR A 367 -22.84 -8.21 18.33
C THR A 367 -21.33 -8.43 18.16
N THR A 368 -20.74 -8.00 17.04
CA THR A 368 -19.28 -7.99 16.81
C THR A 368 -18.63 -6.63 17.11
N LEU A 369 -17.41 -6.67 17.65
CA LEU A 369 -16.55 -5.51 17.88
C LEU A 369 -15.22 -5.74 17.18
N TRP A 370 -14.94 -5.01 16.11
CA TRP A 370 -13.73 -5.21 15.33
C TRP A 370 -12.59 -4.38 15.90
N ALA A 371 -11.49 -5.06 16.23
CA ALA A 371 -10.28 -4.50 16.83
C ALA A 371 -9.23 -4.21 15.75
N LEU A 372 -8.52 -3.09 15.86
CA LEU A 372 -7.42 -2.78 14.94
C LEU A 372 -6.27 -3.81 15.11
N PRO A 373 -5.77 -4.41 14.02
CA PRO A 373 -4.71 -5.43 14.08
C PRO A 373 -3.30 -4.86 14.19
N VAL A 374 -3.14 -3.56 13.96
CA VAL A 374 -1.85 -2.85 13.95
C VAL A 374 -1.97 -1.56 14.75
N PRO A 375 -0.91 -1.12 15.46
CA PRO A 375 -0.86 0.19 16.10
C PRO A 375 -1.09 1.32 15.09
N ARG A 376 -1.84 2.35 15.50
CA ARG A 376 -2.08 3.57 14.73
C ARG A 376 -1.89 4.80 15.63
N PRO A 377 -1.54 5.98 15.09
CA PRO A 377 -1.34 7.19 15.90
C PRO A 377 -2.56 7.59 16.77
N TYR A 378 -3.77 7.21 16.35
CA TYR A 378 -5.03 7.45 17.05
C TYR A 378 -5.48 6.34 18.00
N ILE A 379 -5.01 5.10 17.82
CA ILE A 379 -5.31 3.92 18.65
C ILE A 379 -4.04 3.05 18.69
N PRO A 380 -3.23 3.13 19.77
CA PRO A 380 -1.94 2.44 19.82
C PRO A 380 -2.06 0.93 20.04
N ASP A 381 -3.08 0.46 20.74
CA ASP A 381 -3.41 -0.95 20.90
C ASP A 381 -4.93 -1.15 20.73
N GLY A 382 -5.33 -1.60 19.54
CA GLY A 382 -6.72 -1.92 19.24
C GLY A 382 -7.24 -3.17 19.95
N ARG A 383 -6.37 -4.10 20.34
CA ARG A 383 -6.78 -5.35 21.00
C ARG A 383 -7.13 -5.09 22.46
N ALA A 384 -6.28 -4.37 23.19
CA ALA A 384 -6.55 -3.97 24.57
C ALA A 384 -7.75 -3.02 24.65
N LEU A 385 -7.90 -2.09 23.70
CA LEU A 385 -9.10 -1.24 23.61
C LEU A 385 -10.38 -2.08 23.44
N ALA A 386 -10.34 -3.15 22.63
CA ALA A 386 -11.49 -4.02 22.41
C ALA A 386 -11.87 -4.84 23.64
N GLU A 387 -10.87 -5.26 24.45
CA GLU A 387 -11.12 -5.99 25.70
C GLU A 387 -11.70 -5.08 26.80
N VAL A 388 -11.26 -3.81 26.87
CA VAL A 388 -11.89 -2.80 27.75
C VAL A 388 -13.34 -2.56 27.31
N LEU A 389 -13.57 -2.23 26.03
CA LEU A 389 -14.91 -1.94 25.52
C LEU A 389 -15.86 -3.14 25.64
N GLN A 390 -15.41 -4.37 25.40
CA GLN A 390 -16.22 -5.57 25.68
C GLN A 390 -16.65 -5.64 27.15
N SER A 391 -15.75 -5.30 28.08
CA SER A 391 -16.09 -5.29 29.51
C SER A 391 -17.05 -4.17 29.87
N GLU A 392 -17.00 -3.02 29.19
CA GLU A 392 -17.94 -1.91 29.41
C GLU A 392 -19.34 -2.22 28.84
N PHE A 393 -19.40 -2.71 27.60
CA PHE A 393 -20.65 -3.10 26.95
C PHE A 393 -21.38 -4.25 27.68
N ARG A 394 -20.63 -5.22 28.24
CA ARG A 394 -21.20 -6.28 29.07
C ARG A 394 -21.93 -5.74 30.31
N ASN A 395 -21.50 -4.59 30.88
CA ASN A 395 -22.17 -3.98 32.02
C ASN A 395 -23.57 -3.43 31.70
N ILE A 396 -23.87 -3.18 30.42
CA ILE A 396 -25.20 -2.74 29.94
C ILE A 396 -26.01 -3.88 29.28
N GLY A 397 -25.48 -5.11 29.27
CA GLY A 397 -26.11 -6.29 28.65
C GLY A 397 -25.74 -6.53 27.18
N VAL A 398 -24.81 -5.76 26.60
CA VAL A 398 -24.35 -5.96 25.22
C VAL A 398 -23.10 -6.83 25.22
N GLU A 399 -23.24 -8.08 24.77
CA GLU A 399 -22.12 -9.04 24.72
C GLU A 399 -21.44 -8.97 23.35
N THR A 400 -20.21 -8.45 23.31
CA THR A 400 -19.48 -8.23 22.04
C THR A 400 -18.44 -9.30 21.76
N LYS A 401 -18.58 -10.01 20.64
CA LYS A 401 -17.52 -10.87 20.10
C LYS A 401 -16.43 -10.01 19.46
N ILE A 402 -15.22 -10.02 20.02
CA ILE A 402 -14.08 -9.32 19.41
C ILE A 402 -13.64 -10.06 18.14
N VAL A 403 -13.50 -9.32 17.04
CA VAL A 403 -13.07 -9.80 15.72
C VAL A 403 -11.84 -9.00 15.27
N THR A 404 -10.97 -9.58 14.45
CA THR A 404 -9.85 -8.89 13.80
C THR A 404 -9.49 -9.63 12.50
N TYR A 405 -8.88 -8.92 11.57
CA TYR A 405 -8.33 -9.43 10.30
C TYR A 405 -6.87 -8.94 10.16
N ASP A 406 -6.17 -9.24 9.07
CA ASP A 406 -4.99 -8.44 8.69
C ASP A 406 -5.43 -7.02 8.27
N TRP A 407 -4.51 -6.06 8.20
CA TRP A 407 -4.89 -4.65 7.95
C TRP A 407 -5.51 -4.42 6.55
N GLY A 408 -5.11 -5.17 5.52
CA GLY A 408 -5.69 -5.06 4.19
C GLY A 408 -7.13 -5.54 4.16
N THR A 409 -7.36 -6.78 4.61
CA THR A 409 -8.70 -7.36 4.76
C THR A 409 -9.56 -6.54 5.74
N TYR A 410 -8.99 -6.00 6.82
CA TYR A 410 -9.72 -5.14 7.78
C TYR A 410 -10.26 -3.89 7.09
N LEU A 411 -9.42 -3.20 6.31
CA LEU A 411 -9.84 -2.04 5.55
C LEU A 411 -10.84 -2.40 4.45
N GLU A 412 -10.64 -3.47 3.68
CA GLU A 412 -11.59 -3.91 2.65
C GLU A 412 -12.95 -4.29 3.24
N LYS A 413 -12.97 -5.05 4.32
CA LYS A 413 -14.23 -5.52 4.93
C LYS A 413 -14.97 -4.40 5.68
N THR A 414 -14.26 -3.46 6.31
CA THR A 414 -14.92 -2.26 6.88
C THR A 414 -15.37 -1.28 5.80
N LYS A 415 -14.58 -1.07 4.74
CA LYS A 415 -15.00 -0.43 3.47
C LYS A 415 -16.29 -1.05 2.94
N ASN A 416 -16.40 -2.38 2.98
CA ASN A 416 -17.57 -3.08 2.47
C ASN A 416 -18.82 -2.93 3.36
N GLY A 417 -18.67 -2.66 4.65
CA GLY A 417 -19.78 -2.59 5.60
C GLY A 417 -19.99 -3.90 6.37
N GLU A 418 -19.03 -4.83 6.35
CA GLU A 418 -19.18 -6.16 6.98
C GLU A 418 -19.19 -6.12 8.52
N HIS A 419 -18.69 -5.06 9.15
CA HIS A 419 -18.72 -4.88 10.60
C HIS A 419 -20.12 -4.56 11.15
N ASP A 420 -20.34 -4.90 12.42
CA ASP A 420 -21.40 -4.26 13.21
C ASP A 420 -20.85 -2.98 13.84
N MET A 421 -19.75 -3.12 14.60
CA MET A 421 -18.94 -2.02 15.11
C MET A 421 -17.47 -2.25 14.78
N ALA A 422 -16.75 -1.21 14.37
CA ALA A 422 -15.32 -1.29 14.04
C ALA A 422 -14.50 -0.12 14.57
N MET A 423 -13.33 -0.44 15.11
CA MET A 423 -12.32 0.57 15.49
C MET A 423 -11.67 1.12 14.24
N LEU A 424 -11.76 2.44 14.08
CA LEU A 424 -11.18 3.17 12.97
C LEU A 424 -10.59 4.47 13.48
N GLY A 425 -9.94 5.19 12.57
CA GLY A 425 -9.41 6.49 12.86
C GLY A 425 -8.76 7.12 11.65
N TRP A 426 -8.65 8.44 11.72
CA TRP A 426 -8.06 9.26 10.69
C TRP A 426 -6.90 10.08 11.27
N SER A 427 -5.96 10.43 10.40
CA SER A 427 -4.93 11.42 10.65
C SER A 427 -4.88 12.26 9.37
N ALA A 428 -5.19 13.54 9.46
CA ALA A 428 -5.37 14.36 8.27
C ALA A 428 -4.04 14.86 7.70
N ASP A 429 -3.95 14.88 6.37
CA ASP A 429 -2.80 15.40 5.63
C ASP A 429 -2.80 16.93 5.50
N LEU A 430 -3.97 17.56 5.66
CA LEU A 430 -4.17 19.00 5.45
C LEU A 430 -5.09 19.62 6.51
N GLY A 431 -4.88 20.90 6.81
CA GLY A 431 -5.47 21.62 7.95
C GLY A 431 -6.90 22.14 7.75
N ASP A 432 -7.65 21.60 6.79
CA ASP A 432 -9.05 21.92 6.55
C ASP A 432 -10.00 20.81 7.06
N PRO A 433 -11.12 21.16 7.73
CA PRO A 433 -12.13 20.20 8.18
C PRO A 433 -12.70 19.27 7.10
N ASP A 434 -12.67 19.64 5.81
CA ASP A 434 -13.10 18.81 4.68
C ASP A 434 -12.38 17.44 4.68
N ASN A 435 -11.09 17.41 5.00
CA ASN A 435 -10.29 16.18 5.05
C ASN A 435 -10.71 15.21 6.17
N PHE A 436 -11.54 15.63 7.12
CA PHE A 436 -12.27 14.73 8.02
C PHE A 436 -13.73 14.56 7.57
N LEU A 437 -14.45 15.67 7.39
CA LEU A 437 -15.92 15.66 7.26
C LEU A 437 -16.38 15.15 5.90
N TYR A 438 -15.74 15.54 4.81
CA TYR A 438 -16.09 15.03 3.48
C TYR A 438 -15.53 13.62 3.27
N PHE A 439 -14.27 13.40 3.60
CA PHE A 439 -13.58 12.11 3.40
C PHE A 439 -14.17 10.96 4.23
N LEU A 440 -14.65 11.22 5.46
CA LEU A 440 -15.16 10.16 6.36
C LEU A 440 -16.69 10.11 6.46
N LEU A 441 -17.41 11.19 6.13
CA LEU A 441 -18.85 11.33 6.45
C LEU A 441 -19.76 11.80 5.29
N SER A 442 -19.25 12.08 4.09
CA SER A 442 -20.10 12.44 2.93
C SER A 442 -20.80 11.24 2.30
N SER A 443 -21.86 11.47 1.51
CA SER A 443 -22.45 10.37 0.72
C SER A 443 -21.53 9.93 -0.43
N THR A 444 -20.65 10.81 -0.94
CA THR A 444 -19.63 10.39 -1.91
C THR A 444 -18.58 9.47 -1.26
N ALA A 445 -18.22 9.69 0.00
CA ALA A 445 -17.37 8.75 0.76
C ALA A 445 -18.09 7.41 1.01
N GLN A 446 -19.41 7.40 1.15
CA GLN A 446 -20.23 6.18 1.19
C GLN A 446 -20.24 5.45 -0.16
N ASP A 447 -20.54 6.13 -1.27
CA ASP A 447 -20.57 5.56 -2.64
C ASP A 447 -19.20 5.04 -3.11
N THR A 448 -18.12 5.75 -2.78
CA THR A 448 -16.73 5.33 -3.07
C THR A 448 -16.17 4.39 -2.00
N LYS A 449 -16.90 4.23 -0.89
CA LYS A 449 -16.57 3.44 0.31
C LYS A 449 -15.18 3.79 0.89
N VAL A 450 -14.85 5.07 1.09
CA VAL A 450 -13.50 5.50 1.54
C VAL A 450 -13.35 5.34 3.06
N LEU A 451 -13.16 4.08 3.48
CA LEU A 451 -12.95 3.61 4.86
C LEU A 451 -14.22 3.61 5.75
N GLY A 452 -14.84 2.43 5.89
CA GLY A 452 -15.59 2.08 7.11
C GLY A 452 -16.96 2.72 7.32
N ASP A 453 -18.03 2.03 6.93
CA ASP A 453 -19.41 2.49 7.14
C ASP A 453 -19.70 2.97 8.57
N ALA A 454 -20.13 4.23 8.67
CA ALA A 454 -20.59 4.87 9.90
C ALA A 454 -21.88 5.68 9.72
N ASN A 455 -22.46 5.76 8.51
CA ASN A 455 -23.61 6.62 8.20
C ASN A 455 -24.72 5.84 7.50
N GLY A 456 -25.97 6.06 7.95
CA GLY A 456 -27.18 5.65 7.24
C GLY A 456 -28.12 6.84 7.15
N ASP A 457 -28.51 7.20 5.93
CA ASP A 457 -29.56 8.16 5.51
C ASP A 457 -29.56 9.60 6.11
N GLY A 458 -28.72 9.92 7.09
CA GLY A 458 -28.92 11.06 7.99
C GLY A 458 -28.12 12.34 7.73
N VAL A 459 -27.02 12.27 6.97
CA VAL A 459 -26.07 13.41 6.78
C VAL A 459 -26.16 14.02 5.37
N VAL A 460 -27.04 13.49 4.51
CA VAL A 460 -27.28 14.02 3.16
C VAL A 460 -27.97 15.38 3.23
N ASN A 461 -27.21 16.47 3.01
CA ASN A 461 -27.67 17.70 2.31
C ASN A 461 -26.61 18.81 2.21
N ILE A 462 -25.66 18.94 3.15
CA ILE A 462 -24.83 20.17 3.25
C ILE A 462 -23.58 20.16 2.35
N LEU A 463 -22.86 19.04 2.26
CA LEU A 463 -21.61 18.97 1.49
C LEU A 463 -21.87 18.73 -0.01
N ASP A 464 -22.79 17.83 -0.34
CA ASP A 464 -23.09 17.42 -1.72
C ASP A 464 -23.63 18.60 -2.58
N LEU A 465 -24.28 19.57 -1.92
CA LEU A 465 -24.78 20.80 -2.54
C LEU A 465 -23.67 21.75 -3.05
N VAL A 466 -22.41 21.53 -2.66
CA VAL A 466 -21.25 22.33 -3.08
C VAL A 466 -20.53 21.71 -4.29
N LEU A 467 -20.44 20.38 -4.37
CA LEU A 467 -19.57 19.68 -5.32
C LEU A 467 -20.23 19.20 -6.62
N VAL A 468 -21.55 18.95 -6.63
CA VAL A 468 -22.27 18.31 -7.76
C VAL A 468 -22.38 19.18 -9.04
N ALA A 469 -21.79 20.37 -9.07
CA ALA A 469 -22.06 21.39 -10.08
C ALA A 469 -21.25 21.32 -11.40
N SER A 470 -20.19 20.52 -11.52
CA SER A 470 -19.08 20.88 -12.46
C SER A 470 -18.56 19.88 -13.51
N HIS A 471 -18.83 18.57 -13.46
CA HIS A 471 -18.08 17.60 -14.30
C HIS A 471 -18.91 16.85 -15.37
N LEU A 472 -18.68 17.17 -16.66
CA LEU A 472 -19.06 16.36 -17.86
C LEU A 472 -18.16 16.70 -19.08
N GLY A 473 -17.54 15.70 -19.74
CA GLY A 473 -16.82 15.83 -21.03
C GLY A 473 -16.02 14.57 -21.45
N GLU A 474 -15.90 14.24 -22.75
CA GLU A 474 -15.53 12.88 -23.22
C GLU A 474 -14.30 12.76 -24.16
N SER A 475 -13.43 11.76 -23.90
CA SER A 475 -12.81 10.71 -24.78
C SER A 475 -12.13 10.98 -26.16
N ILE A 476 -11.19 10.08 -26.58
CA ILE A 476 -11.23 9.30 -27.88
C ILE A 476 -10.01 8.33 -28.13
N ASP A 477 -10.36 7.10 -28.55
CA ASP A 477 -9.73 6.00 -29.37
C ASP A 477 -8.25 5.97 -29.86
N SER A 478 -7.65 4.75 -29.88
CA SER A 478 -7.07 4.13 -31.10
C SER A 478 -6.71 2.63 -30.92
N THR A 479 -6.73 1.84 -32.01
CA THR A 479 -6.50 0.37 -32.05
C THR A 479 -5.84 -0.07 -33.39
N GLN A 480 -5.34 -1.29 -33.68
CA GLN A 480 -5.46 -2.64 -33.07
C GLN A 480 -4.04 -3.26 -32.84
N VAL A 481 -3.57 -4.49 -33.17
CA VAL A 481 -4.01 -5.60 -34.07
C VAL A 481 -3.98 -7.00 -33.35
N PRO A 482 -3.24 -8.10 -33.67
CA PRO A 482 -3.48 -9.43 -33.05
C PRO A 482 -2.39 -9.93 -32.05
N ASN A 483 -2.68 -11.03 -31.35
CA ASN A 483 -1.77 -11.77 -30.45
C ASN A 483 -2.21 -13.25 -30.34
N PRO A 484 -1.40 -14.24 -30.78
CA PRO A 484 -1.28 -15.53 -30.03
C PRO A 484 -0.16 -15.74 -28.81
N ASP A 485 -1.22 -15.97 -27.88
CA ASP A 485 -1.65 -16.86 -26.72
C ASP A 485 -0.87 -17.12 -25.37
N VAL A 486 -0.93 -18.33 -24.76
CA VAL A 486 -0.55 -18.83 -23.37
C VAL A 486 -1.07 -18.01 -22.15
N ASN A 487 -1.69 -18.78 -21.24
CA ASN A 487 -1.68 -18.81 -19.77
C ASN A 487 -0.62 -17.94 -19.04
N GLY A 488 -1.02 -16.75 -18.61
CA GLY A 488 -0.13 -15.71 -18.05
C GLY A 488 0.37 -15.88 -16.60
N ASP A 489 0.60 -17.09 -16.08
CA ASP A 489 1.10 -17.31 -14.70
C ASP A 489 2.44 -18.07 -14.63
N GLY A 490 2.62 -19.11 -15.45
CA GLY A 490 3.83 -19.92 -15.53
C GLY A 490 4.13 -20.78 -14.28
N THR A 491 3.12 -21.29 -13.58
CA THR A 491 3.30 -22.25 -12.48
C THR A 491 2.93 -23.69 -12.88
N VAL A 492 3.38 -24.69 -12.10
CA VAL A 492 3.08 -26.10 -12.37
C VAL A 492 1.62 -26.38 -12.01
N ASN A 493 0.82 -26.82 -12.98
CA ASN A 493 -0.59 -27.12 -12.75
C ASN A 493 -0.72 -28.27 -11.73
N ILE A 494 -1.58 -28.08 -10.73
CA ILE A 494 -1.84 -29.06 -9.67
C ILE A 494 -2.43 -30.36 -10.26
N LEU A 495 -3.11 -30.28 -11.40
CA LEU A 495 -3.59 -31.44 -12.16
C LEU A 495 -2.44 -32.28 -12.76
N ASP A 496 -1.34 -31.66 -13.19
CA ASP A 496 -0.15 -32.38 -13.67
C ASP A 496 0.55 -33.11 -12.52
N LEU A 497 0.68 -32.46 -11.36
CA LEU A 497 1.25 -33.06 -10.14
C LEU A 497 0.48 -34.30 -9.70
N VAL A 498 -0.85 -34.28 -9.86
CA VAL A 498 -1.73 -35.43 -9.62
C VAL A 498 -1.51 -36.57 -10.63
N LEU A 499 -1.08 -36.26 -11.85
CA LEU A 499 -0.67 -37.25 -12.84
C LEU A 499 0.68 -37.89 -12.47
N VAL A 500 1.70 -37.08 -12.15
CA VAL A 500 3.06 -37.54 -11.80
C VAL A 500 3.04 -38.49 -10.60
N ALA A 501 2.25 -38.19 -9.57
CA ALA A 501 2.10 -39.04 -8.38
C ALA A 501 1.65 -40.49 -8.69
N SER A 502 1.07 -40.75 -9.87
CA SER A 502 0.68 -42.10 -10.31
C SER A 502 1.79 -42.91 -11.02
N VAL A 503 2.91 -42.28 -11.37
CA VAL A 503 3.98 -42.88 -12.20
C VAL A 503 5.15 -43.44 -11.39
N ILE A 504 5.35 -42.96 -10.16
CA ILE A 504 6.49 -43.33 -9.30
C ILE A 504 6.35 -44.77 -8.73
N GLY A 505 5.16 -45.39 -8.83
CA GLY A 505 4.92 -46.79 -8.49
C GLY A 505 5.52 -47.76 -9.52
N GLY A 506 6.79 -48.13 -9.35
CA GLY A 506 7.57 -48.93 -10.30
C GLY A 506 7.15 -50.40 -10.50
N SER A 507 5.99 -50.64 -11.11
CA SER A 507 5.52 -51.91 -11.66
C SER A 507 4.65 -51.69 -12.91
N GLU A 508 4.17 -52.77 -13.55
CA GLU A 508 3.18 -52.68 -14.64
C GLU A 508 1.93 -51.88 -14.19
N PRO A 509 1.18 -51.23 -15.11
CA PRO A 509 0.14 -50.24 -14.76
C PRO A 509 -1.08 -50.87 -14.06
N GLU A 510 -0.93 -51.11 -12.76
CA GLU A 510 -2.02 -51.34 -11.83
C GLU A 510 -2.87 -50.07 -11.76
N THR A 511 -4.19 -50.27 -11.75
CA THR A 511 -5.24 -49.24 -11.76
C THR A 511 -4.88 -48.00 -10.95
N THR A 512 -4.85 -46.83 -11.60
CA THR A 512 -4.62 -45.52 -10.98
C THR A 512 -5.41 -45.39 -9.69
N SER A 513 -4.70 -45.33 -8.56
CA SER A 513 -5.30 -45.41 -7.23
C SER A 513 -6.13 -44.17 -6.95
N THR A 514 -7.44 -44.27 -7.13
CA THR A 514 -8.38 -43.18 -6.86
C THR A 514 -8.61 -43.03 -5.36
N GLY A 515 -8.31 -41.85 -4.86
CA GLY A 515 -8.50 -41.42 -3.48
C GLY A 515 -7.28 -40.68 -2.91
N GLY A 516 -7.30 -40.44 -1.60
CA GLY A 516 -6.17 -39.86 -0.86
C GLY A 516 -6.16 -38.33 -0.81
N THR A 517 -5.17 -37.78 -0.12
CA THR A 517 -5.04 -36.34 0.17
C THR A 517 -3.68 -35.82 -0.28
N LEU A 518 -3.67 -34.89 -1.25
CA LEU A 518 -2.44 -34.15 -1.58
C LEU A 518 -2.25 -32.99 -0.59
N ILE A 519 -1.00 -32.73 -0.18
CA ILE A 519 -0.65 -31.64 0.74
C ILE A 519 0.44 -30.80 0.08
N PHE A 520 0.11 -29.56 -0.25
CA PHE A 520 0.91 -28.63 -1.03
C PHE A 520 1.43 -27.51 -0.13
N GLY A 521 2.75 -27.45 0.09
CA GLY A 521 3.40 -26.44 0.93
C GLY A 521 3.71 -25.17 0.15
N ARG A 522 3.12 -24.05 0.58
CA ARG A 522 3.25 -22.72 -0.05
C ARG A 522 3.78 -21.65 0.90
N GLY A 523 4.26 -20.54 0.35
CA GLY A 523 4.92 -19.48 1.12
C GLY A 523 3.91 -18.61 1.89
N GLY A 524 3.04 -17.92 1.15
CA GLY A 524 1.92 -17.15 1.72
C GLY A 524 0.69 -18.01 2.04
N ASP A 525 -0.29 -17.40 2.70
CA ASP A 525 -1.70 -17.83 2.60
C ASP A 525 -2.39 -17.01 1.50
N SER A 526 -3.58 -17.41 1.07
CA SER A 526 -4.38 -16.65 0.10
C SER A 526 -4.90 -15.36 0.75
N LEU A 527 -5.16 -14.33 -0.04
CA LEU A 527 -5.83 -13.12 0.44
C LEU A 527 -7.35 -13.33 0.44
N THR A 528 -7.88 -13.86 -0.65
CA THR A 528 -9.32 -14.07 -0.89
C THR A 528 -9.55 -15.31 -1.77
N LEU A 529 -10.72 -15.93 -1.69
CA LEU A 529 -11.17 -16.96 -2.64
C LEU A 529 -12.36 -16.50 -3.49
N ASP A 530 -12.62 -15.19 -3.52
CA ASP A 530 -13.49 -14.58 -4.52
C ASP A 530 -12.67 -14.27 -5.79
N PRO A 531 -12.93 -14.92 -6.94
CA PRO A 531 -12.12 -14.75 -8.14
C PRO A 531 -12.04 -13.30 -8.63
N THR A 532 -13.09 -12.49 -8.43
CA THR A 532 -13.08 -11.09 -8.87
C THR A 532 -12.16 -10.18 -8.04
N GLN A 533 -11.73 -10.63 -6.85
CA GLN A 533 -10.86 -9.90 -5.94
C GLN A 533 -9.39 -10.36 -5.99
N VAL A 534 -9.07 -11.43 -6.73
CA VAL A 534 -7.73 -12.03 -6.76
C VAL A 534 -6.68 -11.07 -7.36
N VAL A 535 -5.63 -10.80 -6.60
CA VAL A 535 -4.45 -9.99 -7.02
C VAL A 535 -3.11 -10.73 -6.88
N ASP A 536 -3.14 -11.95 -6.34
CA ASP A 536 -1.99 -12.76 -5.95
C ASP A 536 -2.09 -14.21 -6.45
N GLY A 537 -0.95 -14.86 -6.66
CA GLY A 537 -0.90 -16.22 -7.22
C GLY A 537 -1.34 -17.30 -6.24
N GLU A 538 -1.18 -17.04 -4.94
CA GLU A 538 -1.57 -17.91 -3.84
C GLU A 538 -3.10 -18.03 -3.73
N SER A 539 -3.85 -16.96 -3.99
CA SER A 539 -5.30 -17.00 -4.18
C SER A 539 -5.69 -17.65 -5.51
N ALA A 540 -5.04 -17.28 -6.62
CA ALA A 540 -5.37 -17.77 -7.97
C ALA A 540 -5.39 -19.31 -8.07
N LYS A 541 -4.30 -19.96 -7.64
CA LYS A 541 -4.14 -21.43 -7.64
C LYS A 541 -5.24 -22.18 -6.87
N VAL A 542 -5.86 -21.54 -5.88
CA VAL A 542 -6.93 -22.15 -5.07
C VAL A 542 -8.28 -21.92 -5.75
N CYS A 543 -8.51 -20.74 -6.30
CA CYS A 543 -9.68 -20.43 -7.13
C CYS A 543 -9.77 -21.34 -8.35
N GLU A 544 -8.67 -21.62 -9.06
CA GLU A 544 -8.60 -22.56 -10.19
C GLU A 544 -9.00 -24.01 -9.84
N MET A 545 -8.89 -24.40 -8.57
CA MET A 545 -9.38 -25.71 -8.12
C MET A 545 -10.89 -25.69 -7.79
N ILE A 546 -11.47 -24.52 -7.53
CA ILE A 546 -12.86 -24.35 -7.08
C ILE A 546 -13.80 -23.95 -8.23
N TYR A 547 -13.31 -23.15 -9.19
CA TYR A 547 -14.11 -22.56 -10.25
C TYR A 547 -13.64 -23.01 -11.64
N ASP A 548 -14.57 -23.04 -12.60
CA ASP A 548 -14.23 -23.07 -14.01
C ASP A 548 -14.53 -21.70 -14.66
N THR A 549 -13.84 -21.43 -15.77
CA THR A 549 -14.07 -20.30 -16.68
C THR A 549 -14.95 -20.72 -17.88
N LEU A 550 -15.33 -19.78 -18.75
CA LEU A 550 -16.03 -20.12 -20.00
C LEU A 550 -15.15 -20.90 -20.98
N VAL A 551 -13.87 -20.52 -21.06
CA VAL A 551 -12.81 -21.19 -21.82
C VAL A 551 -11.61 -21.36 -20.92
N GLN A 552 -10.89 -22.47 -21.06
CA GLN A 552 -9.65 -22.73 -20.32
C GLN A 552 -8.48 -22.75 -21.30
N TYR A 553 -7.26 -22.67 -20.78
CA TYR A 553 -6.08 -23.07 -21.54
C TYR A 553 -5.92 -24.60 -21.51
N ARG A 554 -5.46 -25.17 -22.61
CA ARG A 554 -5.08 -26.59 -22.71
C ARG A 554 -3.90 -26.90 -21.79
N GLU A 555 -3.92 -28.10 -21.19
CA GLU A 555 -2.80 -28.63 -20.38
C GLU A 555 -1.45 -28.43 -21.07
N ASN A 556 -0.55 -27.66 -20.42
CA ASN A 556 0.80 -27.37 -20.89
C ASN A 556 0.94 -26.72 -22.28
N THR A 557 -0.13 -26.15 -22.88
CA THR A 557 -0.01 -25.43 -24.17
C THR A 557 -0.62 -24.05 -24.16
N THR A 558 -0.33 -23.33 -25.26
CA THR A 558 -0.81 -22.01 -25.63
C THR A 558 -2.32 -21.91 -25.77
N ASP A 559 -2.97 -23.02 -26.09
CA ASP A 559 -4.18 -22.99 -26.89
C ASP A 559 -5.44 -22.98 -26.02
N LEU A 560 -6.35 -22.06 -26.31
CA LEU A 560 -7.64 -21.98 -25.62
C LEU A 560 -8.59 -23.10 -26.07
N GLU A 561 -9.32 -23.67 -25.11
CA GLU A 561 -10.24 -24.78 -25.34
C GLU A 561 -11.57 -24.71 -24.55
N PRO A 562 -12.58 -25.50 -24.94
CA PRO A 562 -13.89 -25.54 -24.29
C PRO A 562 -13.89 -25.94 -22.80
N ALA A 563 -13.98 -24.95 -21.90
CA ALA A 563 -14.33 -25.16 -20.48
C ALA A 563 -15.86 -25.18 -20.32
N LEU A 564 -16.46 -24.29 -19.52
CA LEU A 564 -17.94 -24.26 -19.34
C LEU A 564 -18.72 -23.94 -20.63
N ALA A 565 -18.10 -23.30 -21.62
CA ALA A 565 -18.63 -23.19 -22.96
C ALA A 565 -18.08 -24.32 -23.85
N GLU A 566 -18.97 -25.10 -24.48
CA GLU A 566 -18.62 -26.17 -25.43
C GLU A 566 -17.98 -25.64 -26.71
N ARG A 567 -18.30 -24.39 -27.08
CA ARG A 567 -17.81 -23.68 -28.25
C ARG A 567 -18.16 -22.19 -28.16
N TRP A 568 -17.45 -21.36 -28.91
CA TRP A 568 -17.77 -19.95 -29.08
C TRP A 568 -17.69 -19.52 -30.56
N GLU A 569 -18.36 -18.42 -30.88
CA GLU A 569 -18.37 -17.78 -32.19
C GLU A 569 -18.01 -16.29 -32.03
N ARG A 570 -17.39 -15.68 -33.04
CA ARG A 570 -17.06 -14.25 -33.06
C ARG A 570 -17.46 -13.60 -34.38
N THR A 571 -17.97 -12.38 -34.34
CA THR A 571 -18.16 -11.55 -35.54
C THR A 571 -16.83 -11.14 -36.17
N ALA A 572 -16.85 -10.82 -37.47
CA ALA A 572 -15.65 -10.49 -38.24
C ALA A 572 -14.96 -9.19 -37.77
N ASP A 573 -15.72 -8.26 -37.18
CA ASP A 573 -15.24 -7.04 -36.54
C ASP A 573 -14.64 -7.24 -35.13
N GLY A 574 -14.80 -8.43 -34.54
CA GLY A 574 -14.36 -8.74 -33.18
C GLY A 574 -15.24 -8.18 -32.05
N LEU A 575 -16.34 -7.50 -32.37
CA LEU A 575 -17.16 -6.78 -31.39
C LEU A 575 -18.21 -7.64 -30.68
N THR A 576 -18.59 -8.80 -31.22
CA THR A 576 -19.58 -9.69 -30.60
C THR A 576 -19.05 -11.12 -30.51
N TRP A 577 -19.10 -11.67 -29.31
CA TRP A 577 -18.74 -13.05 -29.00
C TRP A 577 -19.99 -13.78 -28.49
N THR A 578 -20.26 -14.97 -28.99
CA THR A 578 -21.38 -15.82 -28.56
C THR A 578 -20.83 -17.15 -28.03
N PHE A 579 -21.12 -17.48 -26.78
CA PHE A 579 -20.69 -18.69 -26.09
C PHE A 579 -21.87 -19.64 -25.92
N HIS A 580 -21.68 -20.92 -26.25
CA HIS A 580 -22.67 -21.97 -26.07
C HIS A 580 -22.25 -22.89 -24.92
N LEU A 581 -23.10 -23.01 -23.91
CA LEU A 581 -22.76 -23.53 -22.59
C LEU A 581 -23.06 -25.02 -22.44
N ARG A 582 -22.24 -25.72 -21.65
CA ARG A 582 -22.47 -27.13 -21.28
C ARG A 582 -23.79 -27.30 -20.54
N GLN A 583 -24.55 -28.32 -20.92
CA GLN A 583 -25.81 -28.66 -20.26
C GLN A 583 -25.60 -29.65 -19.11
N GLY A 584 -26.38 -29.50 -18.03
CA GLY A 584 -26.39 -30.42 -16.89
C GLY A 584 -25.28 -30.22 -15.85
N VAL A 585 -24.40 -29.25 -16.04
CA VAL A 585 -23.38 -28.83 -15.05
C VAL A 585 -24.07 -28.22 -13.82
N GLN A 586 -23.51 -28.45 -12.64
CA GLN A 586 -24.00 -27.93 -11.37
C GLN A 586 -22.86 -27.26 -10.60
N PHE A 587 -23.18 -26.20 -9.88
CA PHE A 587 -22.31 -25.62 -8.87
C PHE A 587 -22.15 -26.57 -7.68
N HIS A 588 -21.17 -26.30 -6.81
CA HIS A 588 -20.85 -27.18 -5.69
C HIS A 588 -22.00 -27.31 -4.67
N ASP A 589 -22.89 -26.32 -4.60
CA ASP A 589 -24.12 -26.31 -3.80
C ASP A 589 -25.29 -27.12 -4.40
N GLY A 590 -25.15 -27.61 -5.65
CA GLY A 590 -26.18 -28.35 -6.39
C GLY A 590 -27.13 -27.48 -7.22
N THR A 591 -26.92 -26.15 -7.29
CA THR A 591 -27.66 -25.27 -8.20
C THR A 591 -27.18 -25.44 -9.65
N PRO A 592 -28.05 -25.26 -10.66
CA PRO A 592 -27.69 -25.47 -12.06
C PRO A 592 -26.81 -24.33 -12.60
N PHE A 593 -25.76 -24.69 -13.34
CA PHE A 593 -25.04 -23.72 -14.18
C PHE A 593 -25.86 -23.40 -15.44
N ASN A 594 -25.98 -22.11 -15.77
CA ASN A 594 -26.73 -21.61 -16.91
C ASN A 594 -26.22 -20.23 -17.37
N ALA A 595 -26.83 -19.69 -18.44
CA ALA A 595 -26.50 -18.37 -18.99
C ALA A 595 -26.70 -17.22 -18.00
N ASP A 596 -27.71 -17.27 -17.13
CA ASP A 596 -27.96 -16.22 -16.13
C ASP A 596 -26.82 -16.17 -15.09
N ALA A 597 -26.26 -17.32 -14.70
CA ALA A 597 -25.12 -17.39 -13.80
C ALA A 597 -23.83 -16.84 -14.42
N VAL A 598 -23.67 -16.96 -15.75
CA VAL A 598 -22.57 -16.31 -16.49
C VAL A 598 -22.77 -14.80 -16.55
N VAL A 599 -23.97 -14.32 -16.90
CA VAL A 599 -24.31 -12.89 -16.89
C VAL A 599 -24.05 -12.30 -15.51
N PHE A 600 -24.51 -12.98 -14.44
CA PHE A 600 -24.27 -12.58 -13.06
C PHE A 600 -22.77 -12.49 -12.76
N SER A 601 -22.03 -13.58 -12.94
CA SER A 601 -20.59 -13.64 -12.60
C SER A 601 -19.79 -12.55 -13.31
N LEU A 602 -20.05 -12.34 -14.61
CA LEU A 602 -19.36 -11.36 -15.44
C LEU A 602 -19.97 -9.94 -15.38
N THR A 603 -20.86 -9.67 -14.41
CA THR A 603 -21.33 -8.30 -14.09
C THR A 603 -21.17 -7.94 -12.61
N ARG A 604 -20.48 -8.79 -11.81
CA ARG A 604 -20.16 -8.48 -10.41
C ARG A 604 -19.19 -7.28 -10.34
N PRO A 605 -19.52 -6.19 -9.63
CA PRO A 605 -18.66 -5.01 -9.57
C PRO A 605 -17.50 -5.21 -8.57
N PHE A 606 -16.26 -5.13 -9.06
CA PHE A 606 -15.05 -5.00 -8.26
C PHE A 606 -14.06 -4.04 -8.95
N ALA A 607 -13.06 -3.48 -8.25
CA ALA A 607 -12.18 -2.43 -8.78
C ALA A 607 -11.47 -2.81 -10.11
N LEU A 608 -10.79 -3.95 -10.16
CA LEU A 608 -10.14 -4.44 -11.39
C LEU A 608 -11.16 -4.71 -12.51
N PHE A 609 -12.30 -5.30 -12.16
CA PHE A 609 -13.34 -5.67 -13.13
C PHE A 609 -14.08 -4.45 -13.68
N ARG A 610 -14.27 -3.40 -12.85
CA ARG A 610 -14.88 -2.12 -13.22
C ARG A 610 -14.12 -1.50 -14.38
N ASN A 611 -12.80 -1.36 -14.24
CA ASN A 611 -11.96 -0.77 -15.29
C ASN A 611 -12.07 -1.55 -16.62
N PHE A 612 -12.02 -2.89 -16.58
CA PHE A 612 -12.17 -3.72 -17.77
C PHE A 612 -13.59 -3.62 -18.39
N HIS A 613 -14.63 -3.64 -17.56
CA HIS A 613 -16.02 -3.57 -18.02
C HIS A 613 -16.38 -2.16 -18.55
N GLU A 614 -15.86 -1.10 -17.95
CA GLU A 614 -16.01 0.28 -18.42
C GLU A 614 -15.19 0.55 -19.69
N GLN A 615 -14.00 -0.03 -19.84
CA GLN A 615 -13.18 0.14 -21.03
C GLN A 615 -13.67 -0.69 -22.23
N PHE A 616 -14.00 -1.97 -22.01
CA PHE A 616 -14.21 -2.92 -23.11
C PHE A 616 -15.61 -3.52 -23.21
N ILE A 617 -16.38 -3.68 -22.13
CA ILE A 617 -17.68 -4.38 -22.18
C ILE A 617 -18.82 -3.39 -22.46
N LYS A 618 -19.58 -3.65 -23.52
CA LYS A 618 -20.78 -2.88 -23.86
C LYS A 618 -22.04 -3.51 -23.25
N GLN A 619 -22.17 -4.83 -23.33
CA GLN A 619 -23.31 -5.57 -22.78
C GLN A 619 -22.98 -7.07 -22.66
N ILE A 620 -23.50 -7.73 -21.62
CA ILE A 620 -23.56 -9.20 -21.50
C ILE A 620 -25.02 -9.61 -21.42
N THR A 621 -25.43 -10.60 -22.23
CA THR A 621 -26.83 -10.98 -22.43
C THR A 621 -26.98 -12.49 -22.51
N ALA A 622 -27.82 -13.08 -21.65
CA ALA A 622 -28.34 -14.42 -21.87
C ALA A 622 -29.37 -14.38 -23.02
N LEU A 623 -29.10 -15.10 -24.11
CA LEU A 623 -30.01 -15.22 -25.25
C LEU A 623 -31.02 -16.35 -25.04
N ASP A 624 -30.55 -17.43 -24.43
CA ASP A 624 -31.31 -18.58 -23.92
C ASP A 624 -30.53 -19.22 -22.75
N PRO A 625 -31.08 -20.18 -21.98
CA PRO A 625 -30.42 -20.74 -20.80
C PRO A 625 -29.02 -21.34 -21.03
N PHE A 626 -28.64 -21.64 -22.27
CA PHE A 626 -27.33 -22.19 -22.65
C PHE A 626 -26.62 -21.38 -23.74
N THR A 627 -27.03 -20.15 -24.03
CA THR A 627 -26.31 -19.25 -24.94
C THR A 627 -26.14 -17.85 -24.34
N VAL A 628 -24.90 -17.41 -24.21
CA VAL A 628 -24.53 -16.07 -23.72
C VAL A 628 -23.87 -15.28 -24.85
N GLN A 629 -24.24 -14.01 -25.00
CA GLN A 629 -23.57 -13.08 -25.88
C GLN A 629 -22.88 -11.98 -25.08
N ILE A 630 -21.61 -11.72 -25.41
CA ILE A 630 -20.84 -10.58 -24.91
C ILE A 630 -20.60 -9.63 -26.08
N GLN A 631 -21.04 -8.38 -25.94
CA GLN A 631 -20.75 -7.30 -26.87
C GLN A 631 -19.68 -6.39 -26.28
N LEU A 632 -18.69 -6.05 -27.09
CA LEU A 632 -17.60 -5.14 -26.74
C LEU A 632 -17.89 -3.71 -27.23
N LYS A 633 -17.24 -2.73 -26.58
CA LYS A 633 -17.20 -1.33 -27.03
C LYS A 633 -16.24 -1.16 -28.21
N THR A 634 -15.09 -1.82 -28.16
CA THR A 634 -14.02 -1.81 -29.16
C THR A 634 -13.47 -3.23 -29.39
N PRO A 635 -12.80 -3.52 -30.52
CA PRO A 635 -12.25 -4.85 -30.79
C PRO A 635 -11.01 -5.13 -29.92
N TYR A 636 -11.17 -5.93 -28.88
CA TYR A 636 -10.08 -6.32 -27.98
C TYR A 636 -9.52 -7.70 -28.36
N ALA A 637 -8.30 -7.75 -28.89
CA ALA A 637 -7.71 -9.00 -29.40
C ALA A 637 -7.45 -10.06 -28.30
N PRO A 638 -6.93 -9.72 -27.10
CA PRO A 638 -6.76 -10.66 -25.99
C PRO A 638 -8.08 -11.07 -25.30
N PHE A 639 -9.26 -10.71 -25.80
CA PHE A 639 -10.53 -10.94 -25.09
C PHE A 639 -10.72 -12.42 -24.71
N ILE A 640 -10.48 -13.35 -25.62
CA ILE A 640 -10.77 -14.77 -25.39
C ILE A 640 -9.76 -15.45 -24.46
N SER A 641 -8.49 -15.01 -24.44
CA SER A 641 -7.52 -15.42 -23.41
C SER A 641 -7.82 -14.78 -22.06
N THR A 642 -8.33 -13.54 -22.05
CA THR A 642 -8.81 -12.88 -20.83
C THR A 642 -9.97 -13.66 -20.20
N MET A 643 -10.89 -14.21 -21.00
CA MET A 643 -11.98 -15.09 -20.50
C MET A 643 -11.50 -16.45 -19.92
N ALA A 644 -10.21 -16.76 -19.99
CA ALA A 644 -9.59 -17.92 -19.34
C ALA A 644 -8.80 -17.56 -18.07
N GLY A 645 -8.67 -16.28 -17.73
CA GLY A 645 -8.05 -15.85 -16.47
C GLY A 645 -8.96 -16.07 -15.26
N THR A 646 -8.37 -16.32 -14.10
CA THR A 646 -9.04 -16.67 -12.85
C THR A 646 -10.11 -15.65 -12.42
N SER A 647 -9.93 -14.36 -12.73
CA SER A 647 -10.92 -13.31 -12.43
C SER A 647 -12.20 -13.37 -13.28
N PHE A 648 -12.26 -14.24 -14.29
CA PHE A 648 -13.42 -14.48 -15.16
C PHE A 648 -14.08 -15.86 -14.89
N SER A 649 -13.72 -16.51 -13.78
CA SER A 649 -14.36 -17.69 -13.23
C SER A 649 -15.86 -17.48 -12.96
N ILE A 650 -16.67 -18.52 -13.19
CA ILE A 650 -18.11 -18.50 -12.94
C ILE A 650 -18.41 -18.95 -11.50
N VAL A 651 -19.12 -18.10 -10.76
CA VAL A 651 -19.50 -18.29 -9.35
C VAL A 651 -20.98 -18.67 -9.23
N SER A 652 -21.36 -19.42 -8.19
CA SER A 652 -22.78 -19.70 -7.92
C SER A 652 -23.51 -18.40 -7.54
N PRO A 653 -24.54 -17.96 -8.29
CA PRO A 653 -25.31 -16.77 -7.91
C PRO A 653 -26.06 -16.97 -6.60
N ALA A 654 -26.51 -18.20 -6.32
CA ALA A 654 -27.18 -18.53 -5.07
C ALA A 654 -26.22 -18.47 -3.88
N ALA A 655 -24.97 -18.89 -4.04
CA ALA A 655 -23.96 -18.79 -3.00
C ALA A 655 -23.52 -17.33 -2.77
N VAL A 656 -23.27 -16.54 -3.82
CA VAL A 656 -22.97 -15.11 -3.66
C VAL A 656 -24.15 -14.37 -3.02
N GLN A 657 -25.40 -14.71 -3.34
CA GLN A 657 -26.58 -14.17 -2.67
C GLN A 657 -26.75 -14.65 -1.21
N SER A 658 -26.23 -15.84 -0.86
CA SER A 658 -26.35 -16.44 0.48
C SER A 658 -25.19 -16.11 1.42
N PHE A 659 -24.01 -15.77 0.90
CA PHE A 659 -22.80 -15.45 1.67
C PHE A 659 -22.40 -13.97 1.54
N GLY A 660 -22.89 -13.27 0.53
CA GLY A 660 -22.59 -11.86 0.30
C GLY A 660 -21.08 -11.62 0.16
N GLU A 661 -20.57 -10.71 0.99
CA GLU A 661 -19.16 -10.30 1.01
C GLU A 661 -18.26 -11.32 1.73
N ASP A 662 -18.84 -12.28 2.46
CA ASP A 662 -18.13 -13.46 3.01
C ASP A 662 -18.06 -14.63 2.01
N PHE A 663 -18.50 -14.43 0.75
CA PHE A 663 -18.32 -15.43 -0.32
C PHE A 663 -16.84 -15.80 -0.53
N GLY A 664 -15.92 -14.86 -0.34
CA GLY A 664 -14.47 -15.12 -0.39
C GLY A 664 -13.93 -16.05 0.70
N ASN A 665 -14.71 -16.35 1.76
CA ASN A 665 -14.41 -17.40 2.75
C ASN A 665 -15.34 -18.62 2.64
N ASN A 666 -16.40 -18.55 1.81
CA ASN A 666 -17.35 -19.64 1.54
C ASN A 666 -17.48 -19.87 0.01
N PRO A 667 -16.37 -20.08 -0.73
CA PRO A 667 -16.39 -20.05 -2.19
C PRO A 667 -17.11 -21.27 -2.79
N VAL A 668 -17.99 -21.01 -3.76
CA VAL A 668 -18.81 -22.03 -4.46
C VAL A 668 -18.71 -21.81 -5.96
N GLY A 669 -18.00 -22.72 -6.64
CA GLY A 669 -17.86 -22.76 -8.09
C GLY A 669 -18.44 -24.02 -8.71
N THR A 670 -18.02 -24.33 -9.93
CA THR A 670 -18.36 -25.56 -10.67
C THR A 670 -17.22 -26.59 -10.67
N GLY A 671 -16.00 -26.16 -10.33
CA GLY A 671 -14.73 -26.80 -10.67
C GLY A 671 -14.42 -28.12 -9.95
N PRO A 672 -13.19 -28.65 -10.13
CA PRO A 672 -12.82 -30.00 -9.74
C PRO A 672 -12.86 -30.28 -8.23
N PHE A 673 -12.65 -29.29 -7.36
CA PHE A 673 -12.65 -29.45 -5.90
C PHE A 673 -13.60 -28.48 -5.20
N LYS A 674 -14.43 -29.00 -4.31
CA LYS A 674 -15.31 -28.23 -3.41
C LYS A 674 -14.53 -27.71 -2.21
N PHE A 675 -14.82 -26.48 -1.79
CA PHE A 675 -14.30 -25.93 -0.55
C PHE A 675 -14.78 -26.73 0.68
N VAL A 676 -13.94 -26.80 1.72
CA VAL A 676 -14.26 -27.49 3.00
C VAL A 676 -13.97 -26.61 4.21
N GLN A 677 -12.78 -26.00 4.26
CA GLN A 677 -12.32 -25.22 5.43
C GLN A 677 -11.15 -24.32 5.04
N TRP A 678 -11.08 -23.14 5.69
CA TRP A 678 -9.90 -22.28 5.68
C TRP A 678 -9.52 -21.94 7.13
N ASP A 679 -8.34 -22.39 7.55
CA ASP A 679 -7.67 -21.94 8.76
C ASP A 679 -6.62 -20.91 8.35
N ARG A 680 -6.96 -19.62 8.48
CA ARG A 680 -6.11 -18.49 8.03
C ARG A 680 -4.70 -18.59 8.62
N ASN A 681 -3.70 -18.44 7.77
CA ASN A 681 -2.26 -18.60 8.05
C ASN A 681 -1.79 -20.04 8.43
N ASP A 682 -2.64 -21.06 8.31
CA ASP A 682 -2.23 -22.48 8.40
C ASP A 682 -2.55 -23.25 7.12
N LYS A 683 -3.83 -23.34 6.72
CA LYS A 683 -4.23 -24.14 5.55
C LYS A 683 -5.61 -23.83 4.96
N ILE A 684 -5.74 -24.12 3.67
CA ILE A 684 -7.03 -24.29 2.97
C ILE A 684 -7.19 -25.77 2.63
N ALA A 685 -8.36 -26.33 2.93
CA ALA A 685 -8.71 -27.71 2.58
C ALA A 685 -9.90 -27.75 1.61
N LEU A 686 -9.73 -28.52 0.53
CA LEU A 686 -10.74 -28.81 -0.49
C LEU A 686 -11.00 -30.33 -0.57
N ALA A 687 -12.15 -30.74 -1.11
CA ALA A 687 -12.55 -32.13 -1.34
C ALA A 687 -13.09 -32.35 -2.76
N ALA A 688 -12.89 -33.52 -3.33
CA ALA A 688 -13.18 -33.80 -4.74
C ALA A 688 -14.66 -33.60 -5.11
N ASN A 689 -14.92 -32.85 -6.18
CA ASN A 689 -16.26 -32.69 -6.75
C ASN A 689 -16.63 -33.96 -7.53
N ASN A 690 -17.34 -34.88 -6.86
CA ASN A 690 -17.85 -36.13 -7.44
C ASN A 690 -18.82 -35.96 -8.62
N GLN A 691 -19.24 -34.73 -8.94
CA GLN A 691 -20.18 -34.40 -10.02
C GLN A 691 -19.58 -33.39 -11.03
N HIS A 692 -18.26 -33.18 -10.99
CA HIS A 692 -17.55 -32.30 -11.91
C HIS A 692 -17.75 -32.73 -13.38
N TRP A 693 -17.93 -31.76 -14.27
CA TRP A 693 -18.39 -31.98 -15.65
C TRP A 693 -17.34 -32.65 -16.54
N ALA A 694 -16.04 -32.44 -16.29
CA ALA A 694 -14.96 -33.16 -16.95
C ALA A 694 -14.71 -34.57 -16.36
N GLY A 695 -15.47 -34.95 -15.32
CA GLY A 695 -15.25 -36.14 -14.50
C GLY A 695 -14.68 -35.81 -13.12
N ARG A 696 -14.89 -36.73 -12.18
CA ARG A 696 -14.36 -36.65 -10.81
C ARG A 696 -12.82 -36.63 -10.81
N PRO A 697 -12.16 -35.79 -10.00
CA PRO A 697 -10.72 -35.91 -9.73
C PRO A 697 -10.31 -37.30 -9.24
N THR A 698 -9.04 -37.65 -9.42
CA THR A 698 -8.48 -38.89 -8.88
C THR A 698 -8.29 -38.84 -7.36
N LEU A 699 -7.83 -37.70 -6.81
CA LEU A 699 -7.73 -37.45 -5.36
C LEU A 699 -9.11 -37.45 -4.66
N ASP A 700 -9.12 -37.60 -3.32
CA ASP A 700 -10.27 -37.26 -2.48
C ASP A 700 -10.21 -35.83 -1.93
N ARG A 701 -9.00 -35.34 -1.63
CA ARG A 701 -8.77 -34.03 -1.00
C ARG A 701 -7.49 -33.36 -1.50
N LEU A 702 -7.50 -32.04 -1.43
CA LEU A 702 -6.34 -31.17 -1.63
C LEU A 702 -6.21 -30.26 -0.40
N ILE A 703 -5.00 -30.12 0.14
CA ILE A 703 -4.70 -29.21 1.26
C ILE A 703 -3.54 -28.31 0.85
N PHE A 704 -3.80 -27.01 0.78
CA PHE A 704 -2.75 -25.99 0.69
C PHE A 704 -2.33 -25.65 2.12
N ARG A 705 -1.04 -25.76 2.46
CA ARG A 705 -0.51 -25.46 3.79
C ARG A 705 0.52 -24.34 3.70
N SER A 706 0.31 -23.27 4.46
CA SER A 706 1.13 -22.06 4.43
C SER A 706 2.25 -22.14 5.45
N ILE A 707 3.49 -22.07 4.96
CA ILE A 707 4.72 -22.19 5.75
C ILE A 707 5.72 -21.19 5.16
N PRO A 708 5.86 -19.98 5.73
CA PRO A 708 6.66 -18.91 5.14
C PRO A 708 8.17 -19.20 5.06
N ASP A 709 8.70 -20.03 5.97
CA ASP A 709 10.11 -20.42 5.96
C ASP A 709 10.36 -21.58 4.97
N ASN A 710 11.21 -21.34 3.96
CA ASN A 710 11.42 -22.29 2.88
C ASN A 710 12.19 -23.56 3.32
N ALA A 711 13.16 -23.41 4.22
CA ALA A 711 13.89 -24.55 4.77
C ALA A 711 12.96 -25.44 5.60
N MET A 712 12.00 -24.85 6.33
CA MET A 712 10.94 -25.57 7.02
C MET A 712 9.98 -26.27 6.05
N ARG A 713 9.69 -25.73 4.86
CA ARG A 713 8.95 -26.45 3.81
C ARG A 713 9.70 -27.70 3.36
N LEU A 714 11.00 -27.59 3.04
CA LEU A 714 11.82 -28.74 2.65
C LEU A 714 11.88 -29.78 3.78
N ILE A 715 12.11 -29.35 5.02
CA ILE A 715 12.15 -30.20 6.22
C ILE A 715 10.80 -30.91 6.47
N GLU A 716 9.66 -30.30 6.16
CA GLU A 716 8.34 -30.95 6.27
C GLU A 716 8.06 -31.90 5.09
N LEU A 717 8.58 -31.61 3.89
CA LEU A 717 8.53 -32.50 2.73
C LEU A 717 9.39 -33.75 2.95
N GLU A 718 10.62 -33.62 3.45
CA GLU A 718 11.51 -34.75 3.79
C GLU A 718 10.94 -35.69 4.87
N LYS A 719 10.03 -35.19 5.72
CA LYS A 719 9.30 -36.01 6.70
C LYS A 719 8.05 -36.70 6.14
N GLY A 720 7.60 -36.33 4.95
CA GLY A 720 6.29 -36.71 4.41
C GLY A 720 5.10 -35.98 5.08
N ASN A 721 5.33 -34.83 5.73
CA ASN A 721 4.26 -33.95 6.23
C ASN A 721 3.70 -33.04 5.11
N LEU A 722 4.44 -32.89 4.02
CA LEU A 722 4.00 -32.35 2.73
C LEU A 722 4.16 -33.44 1.66
N HIS A 723 3.46 -33.27 0.54
CA HIS A 723 3.64 -34.08 -0.68
C HIS A 723 4.26 -33.27 -1.83
N VAL A 724 4.10 -31.94 -1.81
CA VAL A 724 4.69 -30.99 -2.77
C VAL A 724 5.15 -29.74 -2.00
N MET A 725 6.24 -29.10 -2.43
CA MET A 725 6.56 -27.71 -2.09
C MET A 725 6.80 -26.91 -3.38
N GLU A 726 6.42 -25.63 -3.39
CA GLU A 726 6.74 -24.72 -4.49
C GLU A 726 8.02 -23.92 -4.22
N PHE A 727 8.74 -23.53 -5.28
CA PHE A 727 9.89 -22.61 -5.23
C PHE A 727 10.96 -22.97 -4.17
N PRO A 728 11.63 -24.14 -4.28
CA PRO A 728 12.85 -24.40 -3.49
C PRO A 728 13.94 -23.39 -3.85
N ASN A 729 14.77 -23.03 -2.87
CA ASN A 729 15.89 -22.13 -3.09
C ASN A 729 16.98 -22.81 -3.96
N PRO A 730 17.79 -22.08 -4.75
CA PRO A 730 18.81 -22.71 -5.60
C PRO A 730 19.82 -23.59 -4.84
N ASN A 731 20.19 -23.22 -3.60
CA ASN A 731 21.05 -24.01 -2.73
C ASN A 731 20.41 -25.30 -2.18
N GLU A 732 19.09 -25.45 -2.29
CA GLU A 732 18.35 -26.66 -1.90
C GLU A 732 18.27 -27.68 -3.05
N VAL A 733 18.44 -27.25 -4.31
CA VAL A 733 18.38 -28.13 -5.50
C VAL A 733 19.33 -29.33 -5.41
N PRO A 734 20.61 -29.20 -5.02
CA PRO A 734 21.50 -30.36 -4.87
C PRO A 734 21.11 -31.31 -3.73
N LEU A 735 20.36 -30.82 -2.72
CA LEU A 735 19.84 -31.66 -1.64
C LEU A 735 18.63 -32.47 -2.13
N ILE A 736 17.71 -31.82 -2.85
CA ILE A 736 16.53 -32.44 -3.46
C ILE A 736 16.96 -33.51 -4.48
N GLN A 737 17.84 -33.16 -5.42
CA GLN A 737 18.38 -34.11 -6.41
C GLN A 737 19.24 -35.23 -5.78
N GLY A 738 19.83 -34.97 -4.61
CA GLY A 738 20.59 -35.96 -3.84
C GLY A 738 19.74 -36.90 -2.98
N ASN A 739 18.46 -36.58 -2.76
CA ASN A 739 17.56 -37.35 -1.91
C ASN A 739 16.68 -38.30 -2.76
N PRO A 740 16.87 -39.64 -2.68
CA PRO A 740 16.14 -40.60 -3.51
C PRO A 740 14.66 -40.78 -3.13
N GLN A 741 14.13 -39.96 -2.22
CA GLN A 741 12.69 -39.88 -1.88
C GLN A 741 12.01 -38.63 -2.44
N LEU A 742 12.76 -37.70 -3.06
CA LEU A 742 12.25 -36.46 -3.63
C LEU A 742 12.44 -36.44 -5.15
N GLU A 743 11.59 -35.68 -5.84
CA GLU A 743 11.70 -35.40 -7.27
C GLU A 743 11.62 -33.89 -7.49
N LEU A 744 12.57 -33.34 -8.26
CA LEU A 744 12.56 -31.93 -8.66
C LEU A 744 11.86 -31.78 -10.01
N LEU A 745 10.60 -31.36 -9.97
CA LEU A 745 9.82 -31.06 -11.17
C LEU A 745 10.11 -29.63 -11.64
N MET A 746 10.52 -29.49 -12.90
CA MET A 746 10.80 -28.19 -13.54
C MET A 746 9.97 -28.07 -14.83
N GLN A 747 9.27 -26.96 -15.01
CA GLN A 747 8.50 -26.64 -16.22
C GLN A 747 8.89 -25.24 -16.75
N PRO A 748 8.87 -25.00 -18.08
CA PRO A 748 9.15 -23.67 -18.65
C PRO A 748 8.07 -22.62 -18.30
N SER A 749 8.41 -21.73 -17.38
CA SER A 749 7.54 -20.63 -16.93
C SER A 749 7.33 -19.54 -17.98
N LEU A 750 6.24 -18.78 -17.85
CA LEU A 750 6.01 -17.51 -18.56
C LEU A 750 6.70 -16.31 -17.92
N ASN A 751 7.18 -16.45 -16.69
CA ASN A 751 7.87 -15.35 -16.02
C ASN A 751 9.27 -15.17 -16.61
N ILE A 752 9.62 -13.93 -16.96
CA ILE A 752 10.94 -13.56 -17.50
C ILE A 752 11.69 -12.66 -16.50
N GLY A 753 12.86 -13.10 -16.06
CA GLY A 753 13.82 -12.24 -15.37
C GLY A 753 14.60 -11.40 -16.38
N TYR A 754 14.64 -10.08 -16.21
CA TYR A 754 15.33 -9.15 -17.11
C TYR A 754 16.08 -8.05 -16.34
N LEU A 755 17.16 -7.55 -16.94
CA LEU A 755 17.87 -6.36 -16.45
C LEU A 755 17.29 -5.12 -17.14
N ALA A 756 16.53 -4.32 -16.39
CA ALA A 756 16.05 -3.03 -16.87
C ALA A 756 17.23 -2.06 -17.09
N MET A 757 17.17 -1.28 -18.17
CA MET A 757 18.08 -0.17 -18.47
C MET A 757 17.24 1.03 -18.88
N ASN A 758 17.29 2.13 -18.12
CA ASN A 758 16.61 3.38 -18.51
C ASN A 758 17.30 3.92 -19.79
N MET A 759 16.61 3.83 -20.93
CA MET A 759 17.16 4.20 -22.24
C MET A 759 17.14 5.71 -22.52
N GLU A 760 16.61 6.52 -21.61
CA GLU A 760 16.63 7.98 -21.70
C GLU A 760 17.85 8.59 -20.98
N LYS A 761 18.51 7.78 -20.14
CA LYS A 761 19.60 8.21 -19.25
C LYS A 761 20.98 7.80 -19.77
N PRO A 762 21.87 8.76 -20.11
CA PRO A 762 23.26 8.45 -20.41
C PRO A 762 23.96 7.72 -19.24
N PRO A 763 24.79 6.70 -19.51
CA PRO A 763 25.27 6.24 -20.82
C PRO A 763 24.40 5.18 -21.50
N PHE A 764 23.25 4.81 -20.90
CA PHE A 764 22.38 3.73 -21.38
C PHE A 764 21.51 4.13 -22.58
N ASP A 765 21.42 5.42 -22.90
CA ASP A 765 20.87 5.95 -24.15
C ASP A 765 21.62 5.42 -25.39
N ASN A 766 22.93 5.23 -25.27
CA ASN A 766 23.80 4.74 -26.32
C ASN A 766 23.65 3.23 -26.52
N LEU A 767 23.18 2.84 -27.71
CA LEU A 767 23.02 1.43 -28.09
C LEU A 767 24.31 0.60 -27.90
N LYS A 768 25.49 1.16 -28.14
CA LYS A 768 26.76 0.43 -27.96
C LYS A 768 27.02 0.07 -26.49
N VAL A 769 26.57 0.90 -25.55
CA VAL A 769 26.69 0.61 -24.11
C VAL A 769 25.72 -0.50 -23.70
N ARG A 770 24.48 -0.48 -24.21
CA ARG A 770 23.52 -1.57 -23.99
C ARG A 770 24.00 -2.89 -24.59
N LEU A 771 24.60 -2.87 -25.78
CA LEU A 771 25.22 -4.04 -26.40
C LEU A 771 26.43 -4.53 -25.59
N ALA A 772 27.30 -3.62 -25.10
CA ALA A 772 28.43 -3.99 -24.25
C ALA A 772 27.98 -4.68 -22.96
N ILE A 773 26.93 -4.18 -22.30
CA ILE A 773 26.34 -4.79 -21.10
C ILE A 773 25.83 -6.20 -21.40
N ASN A 774 25.12 -6.40 -22.51
CA ASN A 774 24.63 -7.72 -22.91
C ASN A 774 25.77 -8.71 -23.20
N HIS A 775 26.82 -8.27 -23.91
CA HIS A 775 28.02 -9.09 -24.13
C HIS A 775 28.89 -9.29 -22.87
N ALA A 776 28.64 -8.57 -21.78
CA ALA A 776 29.40 -8.69 -20.53
C ALA A 776 28.78 -9.63 -19.49
N ILE A 777 27.51 -10.02 -19.65
CA ILE A 777 26.77 -10.83 -18.66
C ILE A 777 26.71 -12.29 -19.13
N ASN A 778 27.29 -13.22 -18.37
CA ASN A 778 27.29 -14.65 -18.69
C ASN A 778 26.01 -15.32 -18.18
N LYS A 779 24.89 -15.07 -18.87
CA LYS A 779 23.57 -15.64 -18.55
C LYS A 779 23.58 -17.16 -18.34
N THR A 780 24.43 -17.89 -19.06
CA THR A 780 24.59 -19.35 -18.91
C THR A 780 25.23 -19.69 -17.57
N GLU A 781 26.33 -19.04 -17.20
CA GLU A 781 27.01 -19.27 -15.90
C GLU A 781 26.15 -18.82 -14.71
N ILE A 782 25.34 -17.76 -14.86
CA ILE A 782 24.33 -17.39 -13.87
C ILE A 782 23.30 -18.52 -13.69
N VAL A 783 22.72 -19.04 -14.78
CA VAL A 783 21.73 -20.13 -14.69
C VAL A 783 22.33 -21.42 -14.13
N GLU A 784 23.54 -21.80 -14.55
CA GLU A 784 24.21 -23.03 -14.10
C GLU A 784 24.73 -22.93 -12.66
N GLN A 785 25.44 -21.86 -12.31
CA GLN A 785 26.18 -21.76 -11.04
C GLN A 785 25.36 -21.08 -9.94
N LEU A 786 24.64 -20.00 -10.24
CA LEU A 786 23.82 -19.32 -9.23
C LEU A 786 22.45 -19.98 -9.06
N TYR A 787 21.74 -20.26 -10.17
CA TYR A 787 20.40 -20.85 -10.12
C TYR A 787 20.38 -22.38 -10.18
N GLN A 788 21.54 -23.05 -10.22
CA GLN A 788 21.67 -24.52 -10.20
C GLN A 788 20.79 -25.23 -11.27
N GLY A 789 20.58 -24.58 -12.41
CA GLY A 789 19.77 -25.08 -13.53
C GLY A 789 18.27 -24.74 -13.47
N LEU A 790 17.79 -23.98 -12.47
CA LEU A 790 16.37 -23.57 -12.33
C LEU A 790 15.93 -22.48 -13.35
N GLY A 791 16.44 -22.48 -14.58
CA GLY A 791 16.10 -21.44 -15.55
C GLY A 791 16.60 -21.70 -16.97
N ILE A 792 16.25 -20.80 -17.88
CA ILE A 792 16.67 -20.80 -19.28
C ILE A 792 17.22 -19.40 -19.60
N PRO A 793 18.43 -19.26 -20.17
CA PRO A 793 18.93 -17.97 -20.63
C PRO A 793 17.99 -17.32 -21.66
N ALA A 794 17.41 -16.17 -21.32
CA ALA A 794 16.48 -15.46 -22.20
C ALA A 794 17.22 -14.74 -23.33
N LYS A 795 16.86 -15.04 -24.59
CA LYS A 795 17.45 -14.43 -25.81
C LYS A 795 16.58 -13.33 -26.45
N ASN A 796 15.32 -13.21 -26.04
CA ASN A 796 14.40 -12.17 -26.48
C ASN A 796 13.38 -11.92 -25.32
N PRO A 797 12.56 -10.86 -25.34
CA PRO A 797 11.72 -10.47 -24.20
C PRO A 797 10.45 -11.33 -24.04
N ILE A 798 10.26 -12.36 -24.87
CA ILE A 798 9.14 -13.27 -24.86
C ILE A 798 9.65 -14.62 -24.30
N PRO A 799 9.03 -15.24 -23.28
CA PRO A 799 9.39 -16.59 -22.83
C PRO A 799 9.19 -17.65 -23.94
N PRO A 800 10.00 -18.71 -23.99
CA PRO A 800 9.97 -19.74 -25.04
C PRO A 800 8.66 -20.54 -25.15
N SER A 801 7.80 -20.46 -24.15
CA SER A 801 6.49 -21.13 -24.10
C SER A 801 5.38 -20.35 -24.84
N LEU A 802 5.60 -19.08 -25.21
CA LEU A 802 4.63 -18.28 -25.98
C LEU A 802 4.71 -18.55 -27.49
N TRP A 803 3.55 -18.59 -28.16
CA TRP A 803 3.32 -18.76 -29.60
C TRP A 803 4.07 -17.73 -30.48
N SER A 804 4.43 -16.58 -29.90
CA SER A 804 5.12 -15.43 -30.50
C SER A 804 6.64 -15.45 -30.32
N TYR A 805 7.18 -16.46 -29.64
CA TYR A 805 8.62 -16.58 -29.41
C TYR A 805 9.39 -16.77 -30.72
N ASP A 806 9.99 -15.68 -31.22
CA ASP A 806 10.82 -15.74 -32.42
C ASP A 806 12.15 -16.44 -32.10
N ASN A 807 12.21 -17.70 -32.52
CA ASN A 807 13.40 -18.53 -32.37
C ASN A 807 14.56 -18.12 -33.29
N SER A 808 14.32 -17.27 -34.29
CA SER A 808 15.35 -16.74 -35.21
C SER A 808 16.12 -15.55 -34.67
N ILE A 809 15.69 -14.95 -33.55
CA ILE A 809 16.47 -13.95 -32.83
C ILE A 809 17.74 -14.63 -32.28
N GLU A 810 18.90 -14.11 -32.70
CA GLU A 810 20.22 -14.49 -32.20
C GLU A 810 20.44 -13.86 -30.80
N ASP A 811 21.11 -14.60 -29.90
CA ASP A 811 21.41 -14.11 -28.56
C ASP A 811 22.77 -13.39 -28.50
N TYR A 812 22.95 -12.54 -27.50
CA TYR A 812 24.22 -11.87 -27.22
C TYR A 812 25.21 -12.86 -26.60
N GLU A 813 26.19 -13.33 -27.37
CA GLU A 813 27.28 -14.17 -26.89
C GLU A 813 28.11 -13.45 -25.81
N TYR A 814 28.41 -14.12 -24.70
CA TYR A 814 29.27 -13.60 -23.65
C TYR A 814 30.70 -13.38 -24.18
N ASN A 815 31.10 -12.11 -24.27
CA ASN A 815 32.34 -11.66 -24.88
C ASN A 815 32.80 -10.32 -24.24
N PRO A 816 33.46 -10.35 -23.06
CA PRO A 816 33.92 -9.15 -22.36
C PRO A 816 34.89 -8.28 -23.17
N GLU A 817 35.63 -8.87 -24.11
CA GLU A 817 36.58 -8.17 -24.99
C GLU A 817 35.84 -7.34 -26.06
N LEU A 818 34.78 -7.90 -26.67
CA LEU A 818 33.87 -7.15 -27.53
C LEU A 818 33.13 -6.06 -26.74
N ALA A 819 32.72 -6.36 -25.50
CA ALA A 819 32.08 -5.38 -24.63
C ALA A 819 33.00 -4.18 -24.34
N LYS A 820 34.29 -4.41 -24.00
CA LYS A 820 35.30 -3.36 -23.84
C LYS A 820 35.51 -2.56 -25.13
N GLN A 821 35.53 -3.21 -26.29
CA GLN A 821 35.62 -2.52 -27.58
C GLN A 821 34.38 -1.63 -27.81
N LEU A 822 33.18 -2.15 -27.58
CA LEU A 822 31.92 -1.41 -27.73
C LEU A 822 31.84 -0.21 -26.78
N LEU A 823 32.31 -0.32 -25.54
CA LEU A 823 32.45 0.80 -24.62
C LEU A 823 33.46 1.85 -25.10
N ALA A 824 34.65 1.44 -25.54
CA ALA A 824 35.64 2.36 -26.09
C ALA A 824 35.10 3.09 -27.34
N GLU A 825 34.39 2.39 -28.22
CA GLU A 825 33.69 2.96 -29.36
C GLU A 825 32.46 3.81 -29.01
N ALA A 826 31.94 3.70 -27.79
CA ALA A 826 30.86 4.52 -27.24
C ALA A 826 31.35 5.79 -26.51
N GLY A 827 32.66 5.91 -26.29
CA GLY A 827 33.28 7.01 -25.54
C GLY A 827 33.71 6.67 -24.11
N TYR A 828 33.60 5.42 -23.69
CA TYR A 828 33.86 4.93 -22.33
C TYR A 828 34.99 3.88 -22.27
N PRO A 829 36.21 4.17 -22.77
CA PRO A 829 37.29 3.18 -22.86
C PRO A 829 37.77 2.64 -21.50
N ASP A 830 37.59 3.41 -20.43
CA ASP A 830 37.90 3.04 -19.05
C ASP A 830 36.65 2.62 -18.24
N GLY A 831 35.48 2.49 -18.90
CA GLY A 831 34.20 2.20 -18.27
C GLY A 831 33.50 3.44 -17.66
N PHE A 832 32.63 3.20 -16.67
CA PHE A 832 31.87 4.24 -15.95
C PHE A 832 31.31 3.70 -14.62
N GLU A 833 30.86 4.59 -13.72
CA GLU A 833 30.13 4.22 -12.50
C GLU A 833 28.61 4.27 -12.73
N THR A 834 27.84 3.41 -12.07
CA THR A 834 26.37 3.39 -12.17
C THR A 834 25.71 2.71 -10.95
N THR A 835 24.38 2.61 -10.91
CA THR A 835 23.63 1.82 -9.93
C THR A 835 22.99 0.59 -10.57
N LEU A 836 22.99 -0.53 -9.86
CA LEU A 836 22.24 -1.74 -10.18
C LEU A 836 21.20 -1.96 -9.09
N TRP A 837 19.92 -2.00 -9.47
CA TRP A 837 18.82 -2.17 -8.53
C TRP A 837 18.50 -3.65 -8.33
N ALA A 838 18.28 -4.05 -7.09
CA ALA A 838 18.05 -5.42 -6.68
C ALA A 838 16.80 -5.53 -5.79
N LEU A 839 15.95 -6.52 -6.07
CA LEU A 839 14.86 -6.90 -5.18
C LEU A 839 15.41 -7.94 -4.17
N PRO A 840 15.31 -7.70 -2.85
CA PRO A 840 15.81 -8.62 -1.83
C PRO A 840 14.85 -9.78 -1.53
N VAL A 841 13.66 -9.78 -2.12
CA VAL A 841 12.63 -10.81 -1.91
C VAL A 841 12.68 -11.83 -3.06
N PRO A 842 12.79 -13.14 -2.77
CA PRO A 842 12.71 -14.20 -3.78
C PRO A 842 11.46 -14.12 -4.67
N ARG A 843 11.64 -14.38 -5.97
CA ARG A 843 10.56 -14.49 -6.96
C ARG A 843 10.76 -15.73 -7.84
N PRO A 844 9.70 -16.31 -8.45
CA PRO A 844 9.81 -17.48 -9.31
C PRO A 844 10.81 -17.34 -10.48
N TYR A 845 11.04 -16.11 -10.95
CA TYR A 845 11.92 -15.74 -12.05
C TYR A 845 13.25 -15.10 -11.60
N ILE A 846 13.37 -14.75 -10.31
CA ILE A 846 14.60 -14.25 -9.67
C ILE A 846 14.65 -14.88 -8.26
N PRO A 847 15.11 -16.13 -8.10
CA PRO A 847 15.09 -16.83 -6.82
C PRO A 847 15.95 -16.17 -5.73
N ASP A 848 17.06 -15.54 -6.11
CA ASP A 848 17.87 -14.69 -5.24
C ASP A 848 18.32 -13.44 -6.00
N GLY A 849 17.60 -12.34 -5.80
CA GLY A 849 17.89 -11.06 -6.46
C GLY A 849 19.13 -10.36 -5.94
N MET A 850 19.58 -10.67 -4.72
CA MET A 850 20.81 -10.12 -4.15
C MET A 850 22.03 -10.79 -4.75
N ALA A 851 22.05 -12.12 -4.79
CA ALA A 851 23.14 -12.87 -5.40
C ALA A 851 23.19 -12.67 -6.93
N LEU A 852 22.04 -12.52 -7.60
CA LEU A 852 22.01 -12.12 -9.02
C LEU A 852 22.68 -10.75 -9.22
N ALA A 853 22.34 -9.76 -8.40
CA ALA A 853 22.91 -8.43 -8.50
C ALA A 853 24.42 -8.42 -8.18
N VAL A 854 24.90 -9.27 -7.26
CA VAL A 854 26.33 -9.46 -6.98
C VAL A 854 27.07 -10.11 -8.16
N ALA A 855 26.46 -11.12 -8.81
CA ALA A 855 27.02 -11.73 -10.02
C ALA A 855 27.17 -10.69 -11.15
N ILE A 856 26.08 -10.01 -11.50
CA ILE A 856 26.07 -8.98 -12.55
C ILE A 856 27.01 -7.82 -12.21
N GLN A 857 27.10 -7.38 -10.95
CA GLN A 857 28.09 -6.37 -10.51
C GLN A 857 29.53 -6.83 -10.80
N SER A 858 29.85 -8.09 -10.53
CA SER A 858 31.19 -8.64 -10.74
C SER A 858 31.53 -8.73 -12.23
N GLU A 859 30.58 -9.15 -13.06
CA GLU A 859 30.71 -9.22 -14.52
C GLU A 859 30.89 -7.84 -15.15
N LEU A 860 30.04 -6.87 -14.79
CA LEU A 860 30.15 -5.48 -15.22
C LEU A 860 31.50 -4.85 -14.85
N ARG A 861 32.04 -5.17 -13.65
CA ARG A 861 33.37 -4.69 -13.24
C ARG A 861 34.49 -5.22 -14.16
N ASN A 862 34.37 -6.43 -14.72
CA ASN A 862 35.37 -6.99 -15.63
C ASN A 862 35.52 -6.20 -16.95
N ILE A 863 34.52 -5.39 -17.31
CA ILE A 863 34.54 -4.48 -18.47
C ILE A 863 34.71 -2.99 -18.10
N GLY A 864 34.94 -2.69 -16.81
CA GLY A 864 35.12 -1.33 -16.29
C GLY A 864 33.84 -0.65 -15.78
N ILE A 865 32.68 -1.29 -15.87
CA ILE A 865 31.42 -0.73 -15.34
C ILE A 865 31.33 -1.01 -13.83
N ASN A 866 31.54 0.02 -13.02
CA ASN A 866 31.44 -0.07 -11.56
C ASN A 866 30.01 0.20 -11.11
N ALA A 867 29.16 -0.84 -11.15
CA ALA A 867 27.80 -0.76 -10.62
C ALA A 867 27.78 -0.84 -9.07
N LYS A 868 27.11 0.10 -8.41
CA LYS A 868 26.74 0.01 -6.99
C LYS A 868 25.37 -0.66 -6.85
N ILE A 869 25.28 -1.74 -6.07
CA ILE A 869 23.99 -2.38 -5.77
C ILE A 869 23.17 -1.48 -4.84
N VAL A 870 21.88 -1.31 -5.14
CA VAL A 870 20.88 -0.62 -4.32
C VAL A 870 19.68 -1.54 -4.15
N THR A 871 19.16 -1.64 -2.93
CA THR A 871 18.06 -2.55 -2.56
C THR A 871 16.80 -1.77 -2.25
N TYR A 872 15.68 -2.22 -2.82
CA TYR A 872 14.35 -1.67 -2.60
C TYR A 872 13.38 -2.80 -2.28
N ASP A 873 12.38 -2.57 -1.43
CA ASP A 873 11.28 -3.54 -1.31
C ASP A 873 10.37 -3.52 -2.56
N TRP A 874 9.40 -4.43 -2.63
CA TRP A 874 8.56 -4.53 -3.82
C TRP A 874 7.63 -3.33 -4.03
N ALA A 875 7.18 -2.67 -2.97
CA ALA A 875 6.38 -1.46 -3.10
C ALA A 875 7.26 -0.31 -3.62
N THR A 876 8.40 -0.04 -2.97
CA THR A 876 9.30 1.04 -3.42
C THR A 876 9.81 0.81 -4.85
N LEU A 877 10.21 -0.43 -5.19
CA LEU A 877 10.67 -0.74 -6.56
C LEU A 877 9.54 -0.64 -7.58
N SER A 878 8.29 -0.99 -7.21
CA SER A 878 7.13 -0.84 -8.10
C SER A 878 6.73 0.62 -8.29
N CYS A 879 6.88 1.47 -7.27
CA CYS A 879 6.72 2.92 -7.42
C CYS A 879 7.85 3.47 -8.29
N GLU A 880 9.12 3.29 -7.91
CA GLU A 880 10.29 3.79 -8.65
C GLU A 880 10.32 3.36 -10.14
N ASN A 881 9.85 2.15 -10.48
CA ASN A 881 9.72 1.66 -11.88
C ASN A 881 8.45 2.12 -12.64
N ARG A 882 7.46 2.73 -11.96
CA ARG A 882 6.30 3.41 -12.61
C ARG A 882 6.46 4.92 -12.65
N SER A 883 7.47 5.41 -11.93
CA SER A 883 7.82 6.81 -11.75
C SER A 883 8.79 7.32 -12.84
N ARG A 884 9.18 6.44 -13.77
CA ARG A 884 10.12 6.63 -14.89
C ARG A 884 9.77 5.68 -16.03
#